data_AF-A0A6C0EBD8-F1
#
_entry.id   AF-A0A6C0EBD8-F1
#
_cell.length_a   1.000
_cell.length_b   1.000
_cell.length_c   1.000
_cell.angle_alpha   90.00
_cell.angle_beta   90.00
_cell.angle_gamma   90.00
#
_symmetry.space_group_name_H-M   'P 1'
#
loop_
_entity.id
_entity.type
_entity.pdbx_description
1 polymer ?
#
loop_
_entity_poly.entity_id
_entity_poly.type
_entity_poly.pdbx_seq_one_letter_code
_entity_poly.pdbx_strand_id
1 'polypeptide(L)'
;METMHHLPVSCFTCNLSHLDNSTICIYDSSIIHNNKTYESKGRYGFRKDELIEITNSDIIHMLMCKNKTSRIFSDEEFKSLNIKTFNIGLCGGRPLDSSIGYLNKYGFCPIKPKNNRCLQYTSNDYIKIGDDLYHVNYIVVKATDIIKMMNIKFIDAVVCYSDIWYNLDKPNYNIKKVFDDIDVIGNNYGEKTCIALVSKNDFVLDKKNIKIASEYKDGKRLIQKYIDELNFKDIEIEFINVSGSAESYLLNDKVDYIITVVQTGSTLVANNLKIVKKIKELYLNLWIHLNPFDRESNIMNYDFFLQLTDKSKVQYLVIEGIDGSGKSSIINELQMDRRNHNIVIYDRFPLVSQATLKMVDDLPKTQDLITNSFPHMTKENTKVIIVEVSVKEAHERIKSRGEFLKYEEPNALSFFRLKYRELAGLYGYYVVKNNFMKMKECISNINDILHNNVNKYKLPSLMFERFDDSEKFPIHLEGESKIVRNFNEFFDIIQYKPTVYSHKQQRAGVVEGTDLERQQTTRNILYLLALNRIKHTYWCVYNGFIVAEKFRNPPPVEVCVKRYHIGTHKHIYHNMQEKITRFGKMLCDETGKYDKPIVRFDWRNPNHLHKKTKLIDMPHAQIFVNPLKKLNKTNDEIESELSELFPDGIPLGDYPMCDMLANYYIDVENAKKLTYNAFLILEEHFKNMKIRFKDVCFMPIETGKKLYGEISQDCGRYEHIEVDKMESLDKDIWRSGGSSELVYKKWHYLSNIIQDYVKQYLEKWFTEIGL
;
A
#
# COMPACT_ATOMS: atom_id res chain seq x y z
N MET A 1 -17.99 -19.57 27.90
CA MET A 1 -17.89 -19.44 26.43
C MET A 1 -16.57 -18.74 26.15
N GLU A 2 -15.48 -19.49 26.25
CA GLU A 2 -14.13 -18.98 26.05
C GLU A 2 -13.72 -19.21 24.60
N THR A 3 -13.14 -18.18 24.00
CA THR A 3 -12.52 -18.16 22.67
C THR A 3 -11.45 -19.25 22.57
N MET A 4 -11.83 -20.45 22.10
CA MET A 4 -10.87 -21.50 21.77
C MET A 4 -10.26 -21.22 20.40
N HIS A 5 -8.98 -20.84 20.40
CA HIS A 5 -8.14 -20.76 19.20
C HIS A 5 -8.09 -22.12 18.48
N HIS A 6 -8.08 -22.08 17.15
CA HIS A 6 -7.90 -23.23 16.26
C HIS A 6 -6.54 -23.89 16.58
N LEU A 7 -6.54 -25.11 17.12
CA LEU A 7 -5.32 -25.88 17.48
C LEU A 7 -5.03 -26.96 16.42
N PRO A 8 -3.81 -27.56 16.45
CA PRO A 8 -3.47 -28.72 15.62
C PRO A 8 -4.50 -29.85 15.69
N VAL A 9 -4.62 -30.55 14.56
CA VAL A 9 -5.50 -31.69 14.34
C VAL A 9 -4.66 -32.95 14.58
N SER A 10 -5.08 -33.79 15.51
CA SER A 10 -4.40 -35.07 15.74
C SER A 10 -4.85 -36.05 14.66
N CYS A 11 -3.91 -36.65 13.92
CA CYS A 11 -4.22 -37.74 13.01
C CYS A 11 -4.09 -39.08 13.72
N PHE A 12 -5.07 -39.95 13.52
CA PHE A 12 -5.00 -41.35 13.92
C PHE A 12 -5.16 -42.20 12.68
N THR A 13 -4.14 -43.01 12.39
CA THR A 13 -4.25 -44.05 11.36
C THR A 13 -4.71 -45.32 12.06
N CYS A 14 -5.86 -45.84 11.64
CA CYS A 14 -6.38 -47.11 12.13
C CYS A 14 -6.45 -48.10 10.97
N ASN A 15 -5.82 -49.26 11.14
CA ASN A 15 -6.05 -50.39 10.25
C ASN A 15 -7.22 -51.21 10.80
N LEU A 16 -8.37 -51.09 10.14
CA LEU A 16 -9.61 -51.75 10.56
C LEU A 16 -9.54 -53.27 10.37
N SER A 17 -8.59 -53.79 9.57
CA SER A 17 -8.41 -55.23 9.37
C SER A 17 -8.03 -55.96 10.67
N HIS A 18 -7.53 -55.24 11.68
CA HIS A 18 -7.17 -55.80 12.99
C HIS A 18 -8.29 -55.70 14.04
N LEU A 19 -9.41 -55.06 13.71
CA LEU A 19 -10.57 -54.93 14.59
C LEU A 19 -11.64 -55.95 14.22
N ASP A 20 -12.33 -56.50 15.22
CA ASP A 20 -13.50 -57.33 14.95
C ASP A 20 -14.70 -56.48 14.53
N ASN A 21 -15.71 -57.07 13.88
CA ASN A 21 -16.89 -56.33 13.42
C ASN A 21 -17.79 -55.84 14.57
N SER A 22 -17.58 -56.33 15.80
CA SER A 22 -18.26 -55.84 17.00
C SER A 22 -17.55 -54.66 17.66
N THR A 23 -16.37 -54.27 17.18
CA THR A 23 -15.57 -53.21 17.75
C THR A 23 -16.27 -51.89 17.43
N ILE A 24 -16.85 -51.29 18.47
CA ILE A 24 -17.35 -49.93 18.41
C ILE A 24 -16.14 -49.03 18.56
N CYS A 25 -15.87 -48.27 17.52
CA CYS A 25 -14.84 -47.28 17.58
C CYS A 25 -15.45 -45.98 18.10
N ILE A 26 -14.97 -45.54 19.26
CA ILE A 26 -15.55 -44.39 19.97
C ILE A 26 -15.10 -43.12 19.26
N TYR A 27 -16.00 -42.54 18.48
CA TYR A 27 -15.81 -41.27 17.78
C TYR A 27 -16.93 -40.31 18.15
N ASP A 28 -16.75 -39.04 17.79
CA ASP A 28 -17.82 -38.07 17.93
C ASP A 28 -19.09 -38.53 17.19
N SER A 29 -20.24 -38.05 17.63
CA SER A 29 -21.56 -38.44 17.10
C SER A 29 -21.74 -38.15 15.61
N SER A 30 -20.86 -37.35 14.99
CA SER A 30 -20.86 -37.05 13.56
C SER A 30 -19.43 -37.02 12.96
N ILE A 31 -19.32 -37.44 11.71
CA ILE A 31 -18.08 -37.42 10.89
C ILE A 31 -18.35 -36.81 9.53
N ILE A 32 -17.34 -36.19 8.92
CA ILE A 32 -17.46 -35.63 7.55
C ILE A 32 -16.56 -36.43 6.60
N HIS A 33 -17.15 -36.94 5.52
CA HIS A 33 -16.47 -37.63 4.44
C HIS A 33 -17.09 -37.21 3.08
N ASN A 34 -16.27 -36.89 2.08
CA ASN A 34 -16.73 -36.39 0.77
C ASN A 34 -17.77 -35.25 0.85
N ASN A 35 -17.52 -34.27 1.73
CA ASN A 35 -18.41 -33.14 2.04
C ASN A 35 -19.82 -33.51 2.54
N LYS A 36 -20.04 -34.76 2.95
CA LYS A 36 -21.26 -35.23 3.62
C LYS A 36 -21.00 -35.48 5.09
N THR A 37 -21.93 -35.06 5.93
CA THR A 37 -21.94 -35.37 7.36
C THR A 37 -22.68 -36.68 7.58
N TYR A 38 -22.05 -37.62 8.26
CA TYR A 38 -22.62 -38.89 8.68
C TYR A 38 -22.78 -38.83 10.19
N GLU A 39 -23.91 -39.29 10.70
CA GLU A 39 -24.16 -39.42 12.14
C GLU A 39 -24.11 -40.88 12.56
N SER A 40 -23.47 -41.15 13.69
CA SER A 40 -23.37 -42.50 14.24
C SER A 40 -24.75 -42.96 14.72
N LYS A 41 -25.19 -44.14 14.27
CA LYS A 41 -26.40 -44.80 14.81
C LYS A 41 -26.18 -45.40 16.19
N GLY A 42 -24.92 -45.62 16.58
CA GLY A 42 -24.52 -46.15 17.88
C GLY A 42 -24.46 -45.07 18.96
N ARG A 43 -24.87 -45.43 20.18
CA ARG A 43 -24.77 -44.58 21.38
C ARG A 43 -23.32 -44.20 21.74
N TYR A 44 -22.35 -44.93 21.20
CA TYR A 44 -20.93 -44.84 21.56
C TYR A 44 -19.99 -44.56 20.37
N GLY A 45 -20.50 -44.25 19.18
CA GLY A 45 -19.69 -43.99 17.97
C GLY A 45 -19.94 -44.98 16.82
N PHE A 46 -19.17 -44.84 15.75
CA PHE A 46 -19.31 -45.64 14.52
C PHE A 46 -18.78 -47.05 14.71
N ARG A 47 -19.49 -48.02 14.12
CA ARG A 47 -19.01 -49.39 14.00
C ARG A 47 -18.03 -49.53 12.82
N LYS A 48 -17.20 -50.56 12.87
CA LYS A 48 -16.22 -50.86 11.80
C LYS A 48 -16.86 -50.95 10.42
N ASP A 49 -17.97 -51.67 10.29
CA ASP A 49 -18.73 -51.83 9.06
C ASP A 49 -19.31 -50.50 8.57
N GLU A 50 -19.81 -49.65 9.47
CA GLU A 50 -20.28 -48.29 9.12
C GLU A 50 -19.13 -47.43 8.57
N LEU A 51 -17.92 -47.51 9.14
CA LEU A 51 -16.76 -46.80 8.63
C LEU A 51 -16.25 -47.32 7.28
N ILE A 52 -16.25 -48.65 7.09
CA ILE A 52 -15.88 -49.27 5.81
C ILE A 52 -16.90 -48.89 4.74
N GLU A 53 -18.20 -48.86 5.06
CA GLU A 53 -19.26 -48.43 4.15
C GLU A 53 -19.11 -46.94 3.78
N ILE A 54 -18.72 -46.10 4.74
CA ILE A 54 -18.53 -44.66 4.49
C ILE A 54 -17.30 -44.40 3.62
N THR A 55 -16.18 -45.11 3.84
CA THR A 55 -14.88 -44.80 3.21
C THR A 55 -14.46 -45.73 2.08
N ASN A 56 -15.15 -46.87 1.90
CA ASN A 56 -14.77 -47.99 1.04
C ASN A 56 -13.31 -48.46 1.24
N SER A 57 -12.76 -48.36 2.46
CA SER A 57 -11.36 -48.67 2.75
C SER A 57 -11.18 -49.36 4.11
N ASP A 58 -10.27 -50.34 4.13
CA ASP A 58 -9.86 -51.04 5.37
C ASP A 58 -8.85 -50.23 6.20
N ILE A 59 -8.19 -49.26 5.57
CA ILE A 59 -7.27 -48.32 6.24
C ILE A 59 -7.89 -46.94 6.19
N ILE A 60 -8.02 -46.34 7.37
CA ILE A 60 -8.67 -45.06 7.53
C ILE A 60 -7.73 -44.11 8.26
N HIS A 61 -7.56 -42.92 7.69
CA HIS A 61 -6.88 -41.80 8.34
C HIS A 61 -7.92 -40.84 8.90
N MET A 62 -7.89 -40.64 10.20
CA MET A 62 -8.83 -39.76 10.88
C MET A 62 -8.12 -38.52 11.38
N LEU A 63 -8.58 -37.37 10.91
CA LEU A 63 -8.16 -36.05 11.35
C LEU A 63 -9.16 -35.52 12.37
N MET A 64 -8.82 -35.61 13.66
CA MET A 64 -9.65 -35.09 14.75
C MET A 64 -9.46 -33.58 14.90
N CYS A 65 -10.48 -32.80 14.52
CA CYS A 65 -10.47 -31.37 14.75
C CYS A 65 -10.92 -31.06 16.19
N LYS A 66 -10.34 -30.03 16.81
CA LYS A 66 -10.62 -29.65 18.21
C LYS A 66 -12.11 -29.33 18.47
N ASN A 67 -12.87 -28.99 17.44
CA ASN A 67 -14.33 -28.76 17.52
C ASN A 67 -15.13 -30.08 17.58
N LYS A 68 -14.45 -31.20 17.87
CA LYS A 68 -14.94 -32.58 17.96
C LYS A 68 -15.39 -33.21 16.63
N THR A 69 -15.58 -32.42 15.57
CA THR A 69 -15.78 -32.98 14.23
C THR A 69 -14.54 -33.70 13.73
N SER A 70 -14.68 -34.99 13.43
CA SER A 70 -13.62 -35.79 12.83
C SER A 70 -13.82 -35.86 11.32
N ARG A 71 -12.75 -35.59 10.55
CA ARG A 71 -12.73 -35.86 9.11
C ARG A 71 -12.04 -37.17 8.86
N ILE A 72 -12.62 -37.95 7.97
CA ILE A 72 -12.13 -39.28 7.66
C ILE A 72 -11.73 -39.34 6.19
N PHE A 73 -10.53 -39.87 5.95
CA PHE A 73 -9.96 -40.11 4.63
C PHE A 73 -9.71 -41.61 4.46
N SER A 74 -10.01 -42.14 3.29
CA SER A 74 -9.45 -43.43 2.88
C SER A 74 -7.93 -43.33 2.74
N ASP A 75 -7.23 -44.47 2.71
CA ASP A 75 -5.77 -44.48 2.51
C ASP A 75 -5.37 -43.90 1.14
N GLU A 76 -6.17 -44.15 0.11
CA GLU A 76 -5.97 -43.56 -1.22
C GLU A 76 -6.22 -42.05 -1.22
N GLU A 77 -7.31 -41.59 -0.58
CA GLU A 77 -7.61 -40.17 -0.45
C GLU A 77 -6.51 -39.44 0.33
N PHE A 78 -6.07 -39.99 1.45
CA PHE A 78 -5.02 -39.40 2.26
C PHE A 78 -3.68 -39.34 1.53
N LYS A 79 -3.32 -40.39 0.78
CA LYS A 79 -2.12 -40.38 -0.09
C LYS A 79 -2.26 -39.42 -1.27
N SER A 80 -3.48 -39.14 -1.72
CA SER A 80 -3.77 -38.16 -2.77
C SER A 80 -3.69 -36.71 -2.27
N LEU A 81 -3.81 -36.48 -0.96
CA LEU A 81 -3.61 -35.15 -0.37
C LEU A 81 -2.17 -34.72 -0.60
N ASN A 82 -1.99 -33.48 -1.06
CA ASN A 82 -0.69 -32.84 -1.12
C ASN A 82 -0.24 -32.44 0.29
N ILE A 83 0.16 -33.43 1.10
CA ILE A 83 0.59 -33.22 2.48
C ILE A 83 2.00 -32.62 2.46
N LYS A 84 2.08 -31.35 2.85
CA LYS A 84 3.34 -30.63 3.00
C LYS A 84 3.94 -30.88 4.38
N THR A 85 5.19 -30.51 4.57
CA THR A 85 5.87 -30.63 5.87
C THR A 85 6.02 -29.27 6.53
N PHE A 86 5.79 -29.21 7.84
CA PHE A 86 6.09 -28.06 8.68
C PHE A 86 7.07 -28.46 9.79
N ASN A 87 8.27 -27.89 9.81
CA ASN A 87 9.34 -28.30 10.70
C ASN A 87 9.41 -27.40 11.94
N ILE A 88 9.19 -27.97 13.12
CA ILE A 88 9.37 -27.30 14.42
C ILE A 88 10.68 -27.75 15.05
N GLY A 89 11.61 -26.81 15.22
CA GLY A 89 12.82 -26.99 15.99
C GLY A 89 12.50 -27.16 17.49
N LEU A 90 13.09 -28.17 18.11
CA LEU A 90 13.09 -28.35 19.57
C LEU A 90 14.48 -28.02 20.09
N CYS A 91 14.59 -27.02 20.97
CA CYS A 91 15.88 -26.66 21.53
C CYS A 91 16.45 -27.84 22.33
N GLY A 92 17.56 -28.41 21.86
CA GLY A 92 18.22 -29.56 22.47
C GLY A 92 18.92 -29.20 23.79
N GLY A 93 19.31 -30.23 24.55
CA GLY A 93 19.95 -30.08 25.85
C GLY A 93 18.93 -29.88 26.98
N ARG A 94 19.22 -28.98 27.92
CA ARG A 94 18.40 -28.72 29.11
C ARG A 94 16.91 -28.40 28.83
N PRO A 95 16.54 -27.62 27.79
CA PRO A 95 15.14 -27.24 27.55
C PRO A 95 14.31 -28.26 26.76
N LEU A 96 14.86 -29.41 26.34
CA LEU A 96 14.17 -30.31 25.41
C LEU A 96 12.85 -30.84 25.99
N ASP A 97 12.88 -31.37 27.22
CA ASP A 97 11.66 -31.89 27.86
C ASP A 97 10.66 -30.77 28.17
N SER A 98 11.14 -29.58 28.52
CA SER A 98 10.29 -28.39 28.69
C SER A 98 9.65 -27.95 27.37
N SER A 99 10.38 -28.07 26.25
CA SER A 99 9.90 -27.75 24.90
C SER A 99 8.77 -28.69 24.48
N ILE A 100 8.91 -29.98 24.77
CA ILE A 100 7.86 -30.98 24.56
C ILE A 100 6.65 -30.69 25.45
N GLY A 101 6.86 -30.44 26.74
CA GLY A 101 5.78 -30.11 27.67
C GLY A 101 5.00 -28.85 27.26
N TYR A 102 5.72 -27.83 26.77
CA TYR A 102 5.12 -26.61 26.21
C TYR A 102 4.25 -26.92 25.00
N LEU A 103 4.76 -27.67 24.02
CA LEU A 103 4.01 -28.04 22.83
C LEU A 103 2.76 -28.87 23.17
N ASN A 104 2.88 -29.83 24.08
CA ASN A 104 1.76 -30.65 24.57
C ASN A 104 0.60 -29.80 25.10
N LYS A 105 0.89 -28.70 25.79
CA LYS A 105 -0.14 -27.77 26.28
C LYS A 105 -0.95 -27.12 25.15
N TYR A 106 -0.32 -26.93 24.00
CA TYR A 106 -0.95 -26.37 22.79
C TYR A 106 -1.47 -27.46 21.83
N GLY A 107 -1.54 -28.72 22.27
CA GLY A 107 -2.14 -29.83 21.52
C GLY A 107 -1.22 -30.52 20.51
N PHE A 108 0.05 -30.14 20.47
CA PHE A 108 1.09 -30.83 19.70
C PHE A 108 1.58 -32.05 20.47
N CYS A 109 1.97 -33.13 19.80
CA CYS A 109 2.38 -34.39 20.44
C CYS A 109 3.69 -34.94 19.84
N PRO A 110 4.84 -34.27 20.05
CA PRO A 110 6.13 -34.78 19.60
C PRO A 110 6.48 -36.10 20.32
N ILE A 111 6.69 -37.16 19.54
CA ILE A 111 7.00 -38.50 20.05
C ILE A 111 8.52 -38.72 20.00
N LYS A 112 9.10 -38.98 21.18
CA LYS A 112 10.54 -39.22 21.33
C LYS A 112 10.96 -40.51 20.61
N PRO A 113 12.01 -40.48 19.77
CA PRO A 113 12.50 -41.68 19.11
C PRO A 113 13.10 -42.66 20.12
N LYS A 114 12.98 -43.98 19.86
CA LYS A 114 13.60 -45.03 20.69
C LYS A 114 15.14 -44.92 20.75
N ASN A 115 15.75 -44.35 19.71
CA ASN A 115 17.18 -44.14 19.62
C ASN A 115 17.52 -42.69 20.00
N ASN A 116 18.24 -42.51 21.11
CA ASN A 116 18.69 -41.19 21.59
C ASN A 116 19.63 -40.45 20.61
N ARG A 117 20.15 -41.12 19.57
CA ARG A 117 20.95 -40.48 18.50
C ARG A 117 20.09 -39.88 17.38
N CYS A 118 18.80 -40.19 17.31
CA CYS A 118 17.92 -39.62 16.30
C CYS A 118 17.53 -38.20 16.68
N LEU A 119 17.86 -37.23 15.82
CA LEU A 119 17.51 -35.82 16.01
C LEU A 119 16.08 -35.51 15.59
N GLN A 120 15.43 -36.40 14.84
CA GLN A 120 14.05 -36.23 14.42
C GLN A 120 13.10 -36.94 15.39
N TYR A 121 12.07 -36.22 15.81
CA TYR A 121 10.96 -36.74 16.60
C TYR A 121 9.81 -37.01 15.64
N THR A 122 9.18 -38.18 15.79
CA THR A 122 8.00 -38.54 15.00
C THR A 122 6.77 -37.83 15.55
N SER A 123 5.75 -37.63 14.73
CA SER A 123 4.47 -37.12 15.19
C SER A 123 3.35 -37.64 14.31
N ASN A 124 2.13 -37.60 14.85
CA ASN A 124 0.91 -37.67 14.06
C ASN A 124 0.18 -36.31 14.09
N ASP A 125 0.94 -35.22 14.22
CA ASP A 125 0.38 -33.88 14.27
C ASP A 125 0.22 -33.36 12.86
N TYR A 126 -1.00 -32.89 12.55
CA TYR A 126 -1.31 -32.27 11.28
C TYR A 126 -1.98 -30.91 11.50
N ILE A 127 -1.74 -30.00 10.57
CA ILE A 127 -2.27 -28.64 10.64
C ILE A 127 -2.85 -28.29 9.29
N LYS A 128 -4.09 -27.80 9.29
CA LYS A 128 -4.72 -27.34 8.07
C LYS A 128 -4.49 -25.84 7.91
N ILE A 129 -3.82 -25.44 6.85
CA ILE A 129 -3.55 -24.04 6.52
C ILE A 129 -4.16 -23.75 5.15
N GLY A 130 -5.21 -22.94 5.14
CA GLY A 130 -6.04 -22.77 3.94
C GLY A 130 -6.68 -24.10 3.54
N ASP A 131 -6.43 -24.51 2.29
CA ASP A 131 -6.85 -25.81 1.75
C ASP A 131 -5.79 -26.91 1.88
N ASP A 132 -4.56 -26.54 2.22
CA ASP A 132 -3.45 -27.48 2.36
C ASP A 132 -3.41 -28.12 3.76
N LEU A 133 -2.88 -29.35 3.81
CA LEU A 133 -2.61 -30.07 5.05
C LEU A 133 -1.09 -30.19 5.24
N TYR A 134 -0.62 -29.91 6.46
CA TYR A 134 0.78 -29.95 6.83
C TYR A 134 1.02 -30.99 7.89
N HIS A 135 1.95 -31.92 7.66
CA HIS A 135 2.48 -32.81 8.68
C HIS A 135 3.58 -32.11 9.48
N VAL A 136 3.48 -32.13 10.81
CA VAL A 136 4.44 -31.43 11.67
C VAL A 136 5.61 -32.34 12.00
N ASN A 137 6.79 -31.99 11.52
CA ASN A 137 8.02 -32.65 11.86
C ASN A 137 8.73 -31.92 12.99
N TYR A 138 9.28 -32.66 13.94
CA TYR A 138 10.01 -32.10 15.06
C TYR A 138 11.49 -32.42 14.95
N ILE A 139 12.35 -31.41 15.05
CA ILE A 139 13.78 -31.58 14.86
C ILE A 139 14.53 -30.99 16.05
N VAL A 140 15.36 -31.79 16.71
CA VAL A 140 16.23 -31.30 17.79
C VAL A 140 17.32 -30.42 17.21
N VAL A 141 17.40 -29.19 17.70
CA VAL A 141 18.32 -28.16 17.22
C VAL A 141 19.15 -27.61 18.38
N LYS A 142 20.44 -27.38 18.16
CA LYS A 142 21.28 -26.69 19.15
C LYS A 142 20.90 -25.21 19.20
N ALA A 143 20.87 -24.62 20.38
CA ALA A 143 20.51 -23.20 20.58
C ALA A 143 21.30 -22.24 19.68
N THR A 144 22.58 -22.52 19.46
CA THR A 144 23.49 -21.75 18.59
C THR A 144 23.19 -21.88 17.10
N ASP A 145 22.56 -22.97 16.68
CA ASP A 145 22.28 -23.27 15.27
C ASP A 145 20.88 -22.80 14.84
N ILE A 146 19.98 -22.53 15.80
CA ILE A 146 18.57 -22.20 15.52
C ILE A 146 18.45 -21.07 14.50
N ILE A 147 19.16 -19.96 14.70
CA ILE A 147 19.10 -18.80 13.80
C ILE A 147 19.50 -19.18 12.37
N LYS A 148 20.61 -19.93 12.23
CA LYS A 148 21.08 -20.38 10.92
C LYS A 148 20.04 -21.29 10.28
N MET A 149 19.46 -22.22 11.05
CA MET A 149 18.45 -23.16 10.58
C MET A 149 17.13 -22.49 10.18
N MET A 150 16.69 -21.45 10.89
CA MET A 150 15.53 -20.63 10.51
C MET A 150 15.81 -19.82 9.24
N ASN A 151 17.01 -19.22 9.14
CA ASN A 151 17.38 -18.40 7.97
C ASN A 151 17.49 -19.23 6.68
N ILE A 152 17.99 -20.47 6.77
CA ILE A 152 18.04 -21.41 5.64
C ILE A 152 16.76 -22.24 5.49
N LYS A 153 15.75 -22.01 6.34
CA LYS A 153 14.45 -22.70 6.37
C LYS A 153 14.53 -24.22 6.49
N PHE A 154 15.52 -24.68 7.23
CA PHE A 154 15.54 -26.07 7.66
C PHE A 154 14.50 -26.32 8.77
N ILE A 155 14.17 -25.28 9.53
CA ILE A 155 13.03 -25.26 10.45
C ILE A 155 12.17 -24.02 10.16
N ASP A 156 10.86 -24.17 10.28
CA ASP A 156 9.86 -23.13 10.03
C ASP A 156 9.53 -22.38 11.32
N ALA A 157 9.43 -23.13 12.42
CA ALA A 157 9.27 -22.61 13.78
C ALA A 157 10.25 -23.28 14.74
N VAL A 158 10.37 -22.75 15.95
CA VAL A 158 11.23 -23.29 17.00
C VAL A 158 10.68 -23.03 18.38
N VAL A 159 10.76 -24.02 19.27
CA VAL A 159 10.47 -23.85 20.69
C VAL A 159 11.78 -23.65 21.42
N CYS A 160 12.00 -22.42 21.90
CA CYS A 160 13.20 -22.07 22.65
C CYS A 160 12.93 -20.90 23.60
N TYR A 161 13.90 -20.66 24.49
CA TYR A 161 13.86 -19.50 25.36
C TYR A 161 14.02 -18.20 24.57
N SER A 162 13.64 -17.08 25.20
CA SER A 162 13.76 -15.73 24.66
C SER A 162 15.20 -15.18 24.64
N ASP A 163 16.21 -16.03 24.88
CA ASP A 163 17.63 -15.68 24.78
C ASP A 163 18.19 -15.86 23.37
N ILE A 164 17.50 -16.60 22.50
CA ILE A 164 17.87 -16.78 21.09
C ILE A 164 18.18 -15.45 20.37
N TRP A 165 17.50 -14.39 20.79
CA TRP A 165 17.68 -13.03 20.30
C TRP A 165 19.11 -12.49 20.50
N TYR A 166 19.85 -13.00 21.48
CA TYR A 166 21.23 -12.60 21.78
C TYR A 166 22.28 -13.42 21.00
N ASN A 167 21.85 -14.47 20.29
CA ASN A 167 22.68 -15.20 19.34
C ASN A 167 22.70 -14.55 17.95
N LEU A 168 21.86 -13.54 17.72
CA LEU A 168 21.81 -12.80 16.48
C LEU A 168 22.91 -11.73 16.41
N ASP A 169 23.60 -11.63 15.26
CA ASP A 169 24.51 -10.52 14.98
C ASP A 169 23.78 -9.17 14.88
N LYS A 170 22.49 -9.21 14.49
CA LYS A 170 21.58 -8.06 14.37
C LYS A 170 20.16 -8.47 14.78
N PRO A 171 19.38 -7.60 15.43
CA PRO A 171 17.97 -7.90 15.72
C PRO A 171 17.22 -8.36 14.46
N ASN A 172 16.53 -9.50 14.53
CA ASN A 172 15.74 -10.05 13.44
C ASN A 172 14.27 -10.18 13.87
N TYR A 173 13.51 -9.07 13.88
CA TYR A 173 12.12 -9.08 14.34
C TYR A 173 11.13 -9.77 13.38
N ASN A 174 11.64 -10.50 12.38
CA ASN A 174 10.85 -11.51 11.63
C ASN A 174 10.54 -12.73 12.47
N ILE A 175 11.33 -12.99 13.52
CA ILE A 175 11.04 -14.06 14.46
C ILE A 175 9.89 -13.60 15.38
N LYS A 176 8.68 -14.11 15.15
CA LYS A 176 7.50 -13.75 15.94
C LYS A 176 7.23 -14.80 17.01
N LYS A 177 6.80 -14.32 18.19
CA LYS A 177 6.28 -15.18 19.26
C LYS A 177 4.84 -15.51 18.94
N VAL A 178 4.49 -16.80 18.92
CA VAL A 178 3.15 -17.27 18.51
C VAL A 178 2.11 -17.12 19.63
N PHE A 179 2.44 -17.55 20.85
CA PHE A 179 1.49 -17.54 21.97
C PHE A 179 1.91 -16.50 22.99
N ASP A 180 1.07 -15.52 23.32
CA ASP A 180 1.41 -14.47 24.29
C ASP A 180 1.62 -14.97 25.71
N ASP A 181 1.04 -16.11 26.07
CA ASP A 181 1.11 -16.66 27.42
C ASP A 181 2.57 -16.79 27.85
N ILE A 182 2.89 -16.09 28.93
CA ILE A 182 4.14 -16.25 29.63
C ILE A 182 4.03 -17.59 30.34
N ASP A 183 4.43 -18.66 29.65
CA ASP A 183 4.39 -19.96 30.27
C ASP A 183 5.55 -20.06 31.25
N VAL A 184 5.22 -19.84 32.52
CA VAL A 184 6.09 -20.14 33.67
C VAL A 184 6.09 -21.65 33.88
N ILE A 185 6.37 -22.45 32.85
CA ILE A 185 6.46 -23.93 32.97
C ILE A 185 7.55 -24.32 33.97
N GLY A 186 8.47 -23.40 34.28
CA GLY A 186 9.42 -23.54 35.41
C GLY A 186 8.77 -23.66 36.80
N ASN A 187 7.50 -23.27 36.99
CA ASN A 187 6.86 -23.34 38.32
C ASN A 187 6.61 -24.78 38.80
N ASN A 188 6.48 -25.75 37.89
CA ASN A 188 6.37 -27.17 38.30
C ASN A 188 7.71 -27.77 38.77
N TYR A 189 8.83 -27.06 38.61
CA TYR A 189 10.17 -27.49 39.03
C TYR A 189 10.89 -26.49 39.96
N GLY A 190 10.17 -25.52 40.55
CA GLY A 190 10.65 -24.70 41.67
C GLY A 190 11.61 -23.54 41.34
N GLU A 191 12.31 -23.54 40.20
CA GLU A 191 13.24 -22.46 39.84
C GLU A 191 13.00 -21.87 38.43
N LYS A 192 12.97 -20.53 38.37
CA LYS A 192 12.81 -19.78 37.12
C LYS A 192 14.11 -19.80 36.30
N THR A 193 14.01 -20.17 35.02
CA THR A 193 15.12 -20.07 34.08
C THR A 193 15.51 -18.60 33.86
N CYS A 194 16.80 -18.29 33.90
CA CYS A 194 17.29 -16.93 33.67
C CYS A 194 18.65 -16.92 32.97
N ILE A 195 18.95 -15.80 32.31
CA ILE A 195 20.33 -15.44 31.97
C ILE A 195 20.95 -14.89 33.25
N ALA A 196 22.12 -15.40 33.61
CA ALA A 196 22.83 -14.96 34.80
C ALA A 196 24.30 -14.66 34.51
N LEU A 197 24.83 -13.68 35.25
CA LEU A 197 26.26 -13.49 35.42
C LEU A 197 26.74 -14.44 36.51
N VAL A 198 27.69 -15.30 36.18
CA VAL A 198 28.20 -16.36 37.04
C VAL A 198 29.70 -16.18 37.25
N SER A 199 30.18 -16.46 38.46
CA SER A 199 31.60 -16.47 38.83
C SER A 199 31.94 -17.72 39.64
N LYS A 200 33.22 -17.96 39.90
CA LYS A 200 33.64 -18.91 40.94
C LYS A 200 33.22 -18.41 42.32
N ASN A 201 32.99 -19.33 43.27
CA ASN A 201 32.55 -18.99 44.62
C ASN A 201 33.57 -18.13 45.38
N ASP A 202 34.85 -18.43 45.20
CA ASP A 202 36.01 -17.79 45.81
C ASP A 202 36.48 -16.53 45.07
N PHE A 203 35.86 -16.17 43.94
CA PHE A 203 36.24 -14.98 43.20
C PHE A 203 35.96 -13.70 44.01
N VAL A 204 36.99 -12.87 44.17
CA VAL A 204 36.95 -11.54 44.76
C VAL A 204 37.24 -10.51 43.67
N LEU A 205 36.42 -9.47 43.59
CA LEU A 205 36.56 -8.40 42.61
C LEU A 205 37.68 -7.44 43.01
N ASP A 206 38.93 -7.75 42.67
CA ASP A 206 40.11 -6.91 42.95
C ASP A 206 40.88 -6.48 41.68
N LYS A 207 40.45 -6.95 40.51
CA LYS A 207 41.12 -6.72 39.23
C LYS A 207 40.66 -5.42 38.55
N LYS A 208 41.62 -4.69 37.98
CA LYS A 208 41.35 -3.56 37.07
C LYS A 208 40.80 -4.00 35.71
N ASN A 209 41.10 -5.23 35.28
CA ASN A 209 40.62 -5.78 34.02
C ASN A 209 39.83 -7.07 34.29
N ILE A 210 38.60 -7.12 33.81
CA ILE A 210 37.68 -8.24 33.98
C ILE A 210 37.41 -8.87 32.61
N LYS A 211 37.56 -10.18 32.53
CA LYS A 211 37.23 -10.97 31.35
C LYS A 211 35.88 -11.64 31.53
N ILE A 212 34.97 -11.43 30.58
CA ILE A 212 33.63 -12.02 30.60
C ILE A 212 33.45 -12.84 29.34
N ALA A 213 33.24 -14.15 29.48
CA ALA A 213 32.88 -15.00 28.34
C ALA A 213 31.36 -15.17 28.19
N SER A 214 30.90 -15.31 26.95
CA SER A 214 29.54 -15.76 26.68
C SER A 214 29.43 -16.52 25.38
N GLU A 215 28.49 -17.45 25.34
CA GLU A 215 28.04 -18.10 24.11
C GLU A 215 27.26 -17.11 23.21
N TYR A 216 26.69 -16.05 23.79
CA TYR A 216 25.98 -15.01 23.07
C TYR A 216 26.94 -14.08 22.34
N LYS A 217 26.71 -13.89 21.03
CA LYS A 217 27.47 -12.92 20.23
C LYS A 217 27.30 -11.50 20.74
N ASP A 218 26.10 -11.16 21.22
CA ASP A 218 25.75 -9.84 21.75
C ASP A 218 25.71 -9.81 23.29
N GLY A 219 26.47 -10.69 23.95
CA GLY A 219 26.44 -10.76 25.42
C GLY A 219 26.98 -9.50 26.11
N LYS A 220 27.78 -8.66 25.43
CA LYS A 220 28.18 -7.34 25.97
C LYS A 220 26.97 -6.45 26.21
N ARG A 221 26.03 -6.36 25.25
CA ARG A 221 24.82 -5.54 25.39
C ARG A 221 23.92 -6.04 26.52
N LEU A 222 23.86 -7.36 26.73
CA LEU A 222 23.08 -7.99 27.80
C LEU A 222 23.47 -7.47 29.19
N ILE A 223 24.75 -7.26 29.43
CA ILE A 223 25.27 -6.81 30.72
C ILE A 223 25.57 -5.32 30.77
N GLN A 224 25.54 -4.59 29.65
CA GLN A 224 25.91 -3.17 29.61
C GLN A 224 25.15 -2.34 30.65
N LYS A 225 23.83 -2.50 30.75
CA LYS A 225 23.02 -1.83 31.76
C LYS A 225 23.49 -2.14 33.19
N TYR A 226 23.90 -3.38 33.46
CA TYR A 226 24.38 -3.80 34.76
C TYR A 226 25.81 -3.32 35.05
N ILE A 227 26.66 -3.26 34.03
CA ILE A 227 27.99 -2.63 34.11
C ILE A 227 27.83 -1.17 34.52
N ASP A 228 26.90 -0.46 33.88
CA ASP A 228 26.60 0.94 34.16
C ASP A 228 26.05 1.12 35.60
N GLU A 229 25.20 0.21 36.07
CA GLU A 229 24.65 0.19 37.44
C GLU A 229 25.70 -0.15 38.51
N LEU A 230 26.69 -0.99 38.19
CA LEU A 230 27.75 -1.40 39.13
C LEU A 230 28.83 -0.32 39.33
N ASN A 231 28.72 0.83 38.64
CA ASN A 231 29.58 1.99 38.78
C ASN A 231 31.08 1.67 38.61
N PHE A 232 31.38 0.75 37.70
CA PHE A 232 32.73 0.31 37.34
C PHE A 232 33.50 1.38 36.53
N LYS A 233 33.64 2.59 37.08
CA LYS A 233 34.24 3.73 36.36
C LYS A 233 35.72 3.52 35.99
N ASP A 234 36.40 2.59 36.65
CA ASP A 234 37.83 2.31 36.45
C ASP A 234 38.13 0.84 36.08
N ILE A 235 37.13 0.04 35.69
CA ILE A 235 37.33 -1.36 35.32
C ILE A 235 37.18 -1.55 33.81
N GLU A 236 38.23 -2.05 33.17
CA GLU A 236 38.20 -2.44 31.77
C GLU A 236 37.56 -3.82 31.64
N ILE A 237 36.50 -3.94 30.84
CA ILE A 237 35.80 -5.20 30.62
C ILE A 237 36.15 -5.73 29.22
N GLU A 238 36.88 -6.84 29.19
CA GLU A 238 37.15 -7.63 27.98
C GLU A 238 36.03 -8.65 27.79
N PHE A 239 35.30 -8.53 26.69
CA PHE A 239 34.21 -9.46 26.35
C PHE A 239 34.69 -10.50 25.34
N ILE A 240 34.52 -11.78 25.65
CA ILE A 240 35.00 -12.90 24.84
C ILE A 240 33.81 -13.74 24.39
N ASN A 241 33.53 -13.78 23.08
CA ASN A 241 32.56 -14.73 22.54
C ASN A 241 33.19 -16.12 22.45
N VAL A 242 32.50 -17.14 22.95
CA VAL A 242 32.99 -18.52 22.96
C VAL A 242 32.04 -19.44 22.20
N SER A 243 32.59 -20.38 21.44
CA SER A 243 31.83 -21.36 20.64
C SER A 243 31.51 -22.66 21.39
N GLY A 244 31.94 -22.77 22.65
CA GLY A 244 31.70 -23.91 23.54
C GLY A 244 31.17 -23.45 24.89
N SER A 245 31.06 -24.38 25.84
CA SER A 245 30.54 -24.08 27.18
C SER A 245 31.29 -22.93 27.84
N ALA A 246 30.60 -21.81 28.09
CA ALA A 246 31.20 -20.69 28.81
C ALA A 246 31.67 -21.12 30.22
N GLU A 247 30.93 -22.04 30.86
CA GLU A 247 31.31 -22.64 32.16
C GLU A 247 32.72 -23.26 32.11
N SER A 248 33.11 -23.88 30.99
CA SER A 248 34.45 -24.45 30.84
C SER A 248 35.56 -23.39 30.81
N TYR A 249 35.31 -22.23 30.20
CA TYR A 249 36.27 -21.12 30.20
C TYR A 249 36.47 -20.56 31.61
N LEU A 250 35.38 -20.46 32.38
CA LEU A 250 35.44 -20.03 33.78
C LEU A 250 36.22 -21.02 34.64
N LEU A 251 35.95 -22.32 34.50
CA LEU A 251 36.60 -23.35 35.29
C LEU A 251 38.11 -23.44 35.04
N ASN A 252 38.55 -23.20 33.81
CA ASN A 252 39.95 -23.21 33.40
C ASN A 252 40.66 -21.86 33.58
N ASP A 253 40.10 -20.94 34.38
CA ASP A 253 40.67 -19.62 34.68
C ASP A 253 41.01 -18.78 33.43
N LYS A 254 40.25 -18.97 32.36
CA LYS A 254 40.40 -18.18 31.12
C LYS A 254 39.62 -16.86 31.18
N VAL A 255 38.59 -16.81 32.03
CA VAL A 255 37.75 -15.64 32.27
C VAL A 255 37.37 -15.53 33.75
N ASP A 256 36.95 -14.33 34.17
CA ASP A 256 36.54 -14.04 35.54
C ASP A 256 35.04 -14.26 35.76
N TYR A 257 34.25 -13.95 34.73
CA TYR A 257 32.80 -14.16 34.72
C TYR A 257 32.33 -14.82 33.43
N ILE A 258 31.14 -15.39 33.50
CA ILE A 258 30.42 -15.86 32.32
C ILE A 258 28.99 -15.37 32.31
N ILE A 259 28.44 -15.22 31.12
CA ILE A 259 27.01 -15.06 30.90
C ILE A 259 26.48 -16.38 30.33
N THR A 260 25.61 -17.05 31.08
CA THR A 260 25.02 -18.34 30.71
C THR A 260 23.56 -18.45 31.13
N VAL A 261 22.84 -19.43 30.57
CA VAL A 261 21.48 -19.79 30.99
C VAL A 261 21.54 -20.67 32.23
N VAL A 262 20.83 -20.27 33.28
CA VAL A 262 20.69 -21.02 34.53
C VAL A 262 19.23 -21.42 34.70
N GLN A 263 18.98 -22.73 34.74
CA GLN A 263 17.65 -23.30 34.94
C GLN A 263 17.43 -23.74 36.39
N THR A 264 18.23 -24.70 36.87
CA THR A 264 18.16 -25.26 38.24
C THR A 264 19.38 -24.94 39.11
N GLY A 265 20.40 -24.29 38.52
CA GLY A 265 21.68 -24.06 39.19
C GLY A 265 22.52 -25.30 39.54
N SER A 266 22.03 -26.52 39.31
CA SER A 266 22.70 -27.76 39.76
C SER A 266 24.11 -27.92 39.18
N THR A 267 24.31 -27.57 37.91
CA THR A 267 25.63 -27.57 37.27
C THR A 267 26.55 -26.52 37.86
N LEU A 268 26.02 -25.37 38.32
CA LEU A 268 26.83 -24.35 38.98
C LEU A 268 27.31 -24.84 40.34
N VAL A 269 26.40 -25.40 41.14
CA VAL A 269 26.72 -25.98 42.46
C VAL A 269 27.76 -27.09 42.33
N ALA A 270 27.58 -28.02 41.39
CA ALA A 270 28.51 -29.12 41.14
C ALA A 270 29.92 -28.64 40.75
N ASN A 271 30.03 -27.46 40.14
CA ASN A 271 31.28 -26.86 39.69
C ASN A 271 31.79 -25.75 40.63
N ASN A 272 31.25 -25.62 41.84
CA ASN A 272 31.60 -24.58 42.82
C ASN A 272 31.50 -23.14 42.27
N LEU A 273 30.47 -22.89 41.46
CA LEU A 273 30.15 -21.58 40.86
C LEU A 273 28.94 -20.94 41.57
N LYS A 274 28.90 -19.60 41.59
CA LYS A 274 27.76 -18.82 42.09
C LYS A 274 27.16 -17.94 41.00
N ILE A 275 25.84 -17.77 41.08
CA ILE A 275 25.15 -16.68 40.40
C ILE A 275 25.49 -15.39 41.14
N VAL A 276 26.15 -14.46 40.46
CA VAL A 276 26.43 -13.13 40.99
C VAL A 276 25.24 -12.22 40.76
N LYS A 277 24.62 -12.32 39.57
CA LYS A 277 23.45 -11.51 39.21
C LYS A 277 22.55 -12.25 38.24
N LYS A 278 21.25 -12.28 38.52
CA LYS A 278 20.23 -12.64 37.52
C LYS A 278 20.00 -11.43 36.61
N ILE A 279 20.28 -11.59 35.32
CA ILE A 279 20.22 -10.54 34.29
C ILE A 279 18.79 -10.47 33.72
N LYS A 280 18.22 -11.62 33.34
CA LYS A 280 16.91 -11.64 32.69
C LYS A 280 16.21 -12.98 32.90
N GLU A 281 14.93 -12.95 33.27
CA GLU A 281 14.09 -14.16 33.25
C GLU A 281 13.85 -14.60 31.81
N LEU A 282 13.94 -15.90 31.57
CA LEU A 282 13.70 -16.51 30.28
C LEU A 282 12.38 -17.27 30.31
N TYR A 283 11.62 -17.13 29.23
CA TYR A 283 10.38 -17.84 29.02
C TYR A 283 10.50 -18.65 27.75
N LEU A 284 9.97 -19.86 27.79
CA LEU A 284 9.89 -20.73 26.64
C LEU A 284 8.75 -20.26 25.74
N ASN A 285 9.00 -20.14 24.44
CA ASN A 285 7.96 -19.75 23.49
C ASN A 285 8.13 -20.54 22.19
N LEU A 286 7.02 -20.69 21.45
CA LEU A 286 7.07 -21.04 20.04
C LEU A 286 7.35 -19.77 19.23
N TRP A 287 8.46 -19.78 18.50
CA TRP A 287 8.92 -18.71 17.63
C TRP A 287 8.81 -19.13 16.18
N ILE A 288 8.39 -18.24 15.30
CA ILE A 288 8.27 -18.50 13.86
C ILE A 288 8.97 -17.44 13.05
N HIS A 289 9.63 -17.81 11.96
CA HIS A 289 10.27 -16.85 11.06
C HIS A 289 9.27 -16.38 9.99
N LEU A 290 8.85 -15.12 10.07
CA LEU A 290 8.02 -14.45 9.06
C LEU A 290 8.91 -13.63 8.13
N ASN A 291 9.59 -14.28 7.19
CA ASN A 291 10.44 -13.56 6.24
C ASN A 291 9.56 -12.89 5.16
N PRO A 292 9.56 -11.55 5.04
CA PRO A 292 8.70 -10.87 4.07
C PRO A 292 9.13 -11.10 2.61
N PHE A 293 10.38 -11.54 2.36
CA PHE A 293 10.98 -11.57 1.03
C PHE A 293 10.74 -12.85 0.25
N ASP A 294 10.27 -13.91 0.90
CA ASP A 294 10.00 -15.18 0.23
C ASP A 294 8.52 -15.52 0.31
N ARG A 295 7.77 -15.04 -0.68
CA ARG A 295 6.31 -15.07 -0.69
C ARG A 295 5.75 -16.47 -0.68
N GLU A 296 6.20 -17.35 -1.57
CA GLU A 296 5.59 -18.68 -1.71
C GLU A 296 5.81 -19.55 -0.48
N SER A 297 7.00 -19.50 0.11
CA SER A 297 7.28 -20.28 1.32
C SER A 297 6.81 -19.62 2.62
N ASN A 298 6.70 -18.29 2.69
CA ASN A 298 6.24 -17.63 3.93
C ASN A 298 4.74 -17.53 4.07
N ILE A 299 3.94 -17.59 3.00
CA ILE A 299 2.46 -17.57 3.15
C ILE A 299 2.05 -18.62 4.20
N MET A 300 2.65 -19.81 4.16
CA MET A 300 2.49 -20.85 5.16
C MET A 300 2.82 -20.37 6.59
N ASN A 301 3.99 -19.76 6.80
CA ASN A 301 4.41 -19.29 8.13
C ASN A 301 3.53 -18.15 8.64
N TYR A 302 3.12 -17.21 7.77
CA TYR A 302 2.18 -16.16 8.12
C TYR A 302 0.82 -16.75 8.50
N ASP A 303 0.26 -17.64 7.69
CA ASP A 303 -1.04 -18.23 7.99
C ASP A 303 -1.00 -19.08 9.27
N PHE A 304 0.07 -19.87 9.46
CA PHE A 304 0.31 -20.61 10.71
C PHE A 304 0.36 -19.67 11.92
N PHE A 305 1.15 -18.59 11.82
CA PHE A 305 1.22 -17.56 12.86
C PHE A 305 -0.16 -16.98 13.15
N LEU A 306 -0.92 -16.59 12.12
CA LEU A 306 -2.23 -15.96 12.25
C LEU A 306 -3.32 -16.89 12.77
N GLN A 307 -3.19 -18.21 12.55
CA GLN A 307 -4.10 -19.20 13.11
C GLN A 307 -3.90 -19.37 14.61
N LEU A 308 -2.65 -19.31 15.08
CA LEU A 308 -2.29 -19.59 16.46
C LEU A 308 -2.22 -18.34 17.36
N THR A 309 -2.05 -17.17 16.76
CA THR A 309 -1.94 -15.90 17.51
C THR A 309 -3.33 -15.30 17.76
N ASP A 310 -3.49 -14.60 18.88
CA ASP A 310 -4.66 -13.76 19.12
C ASP A 310 -4.70 -12.59 18.12
N LYS A 311 -5.56 -12.74 17.11
CA LYS A 311 -5.73 -11.80 16.00
C LYS A 311 -6.06 -10.37 16.45
N SER A 312 -6.64 -10.20 17.64
CA SER A 312 -6.96 -8.86 18.19
C SER A 312 -5.72 -8.06 18.57
N LYS A 313 -4.58 -8.73 18.79
CA LYS A 313 -3.32 -8.11 19.22
C LYS A 313 -2.32 -7.90 18.08
N VAL A 314 -2.59 -8.48 16.91
CA VAL A 314 -1.73 -8.38 15.74
C VAL A 314 -2.05 -7.08 14.99
N GLN A 315 -1.04 -6.26 14.78
CA GLN A 315 -1.12 -5.13 13.86
C GLN A 315 -0.55 -5.52 12.51
N TYR A 316 -1.13 -4.98 11.45
CA TYR A 316 -0.72 -5.23 10.07
C TYR A 316 -0.24 -3.95 9.41
N LEU A 317 0.87 -4.06 8.70
CA LEU A 317 1.40 -3.00 7.87
C LEU A 317 1.55 -3.50 6.45
N VAL A 318 0.85 -2.87 5.52
CA VAL A 318 0.99 -3.11 4.09
C VAL A 318 1.79 -1.96 3.50
N ILE A 319 2.96 -2.27 2.92
CA ILE A 319 3.81 -1.29 2.26
C ILE A 319 3.75 -1.51 0.76
N GLU A 320 3.35 -0.46 0.04
CA GLU A 320 3.10 -0.48 -1.40
C GLU A 320 3.75 0.72 -2.09
N GLY A 321 3.77 0.70 -3.43
CA GLY A 321 4.35 1.75 -4.26
C GLY A 321 5.14 1.18 -5.43
N ILE A 322 5.59 2.04 -6.33
CA ILE A 322 6.29 1.59 -7.55
C ILE A 322 7.60 0.86 -7.24
N ASP A 323 8.08 0.10 -8.21
CA ASP A 323 9.41 -0.48 -8.12
C ASP A 323 10.50 0.61 -8.09
N GLY A 324 11.58 0.31 -7.36
CA GLY A 324 12.59 1.31 -6.99
C GLY A 324 12.16 2.26 -5.85
N SER A 325 10.96 2.18 -5.28
CA SER A 325 10.57 3.09 -4.18
C SER A 325 11.29 2.85 -2.85
N GLY A 326 12.07 1.78 -2.72
CA GLY A 326 12.86 1.47 -1.53
C GLY A 326 12.10 0.70 -0.45
N LYS A 327 10.93 0.13 -0.77
CA LYS A 327 10.08 -0.65 0.16
C LYS A 327 10.87 -1.70 0.92
N SER A 328 11.63 -2.54 0.22
CA SER A 328 12.40 -3.62 0.85
C SER A 328 13.44 -3.12 1.86
N SER A 329 14.12 -2.00 1.55
CA SER A 329 15.03 -1.34 2.51
C SER A 329 14.27 -0.75 3.70
N ILE A 330 13.11 -0.14 3.46
CA ILE A 330 12.25 0.39 4.52
C ILE A 330 11.78 -0.73 5.46
N ILE A 331 11.33 -1.85 4.88
CA ILE A 331 10.86 -3.02 5.62
C ILE A 331 11.98 -3.59 6.49
N ASN A 332 13.19 -3.76 5.92
CA ASN A 332 14.36 -4.21 6.68
C ASN A 332 14.62 -3.33 7.91
N GLU A 333 14.59 -2.01 7.76
CA GLU A 333 14.81 -1.08 8.86
C GLU A 333 13.65 -1.09 9.88
N LEU A 334 12.39 -1.15 9.43
CA LEU A 334 11.23 -1.28 10.32
C LEU A 334 11.26 -2.58 11.11
N GLN A 335 11.76 -3.65 10.52
CA GLN A 335 11.98 -4.96 11.15
C GLN A 335 13.20 -5.00 12.07
N MET A 336 13.98 -3.93 12.14
CA MET A 336 15.02 -3.72 13.16
C MET A 336 14.56 -2.79 14.29
N ASP A 337 13.32 -2.29 14.24
CA ASP A 337 12.74 -1.48 15.32
C ASP A 337 11.96 -2.35 16.30
N ARG A 338 12.39 -2.38 17.56
CA ARG A 338 11.76 -3.19 18.62
C ARG A 338 10.28 -2.83 18.83
N ARG A 339 9.87 -1.60 18.53
CA ARG A 339 8.47 -1.18 18.65
C ARG A 339 7.56 -1.95 17.67
N ASN A 340 8.11 -2.43 16.57
CA ASN A 340 7.37 -3.13 15.51
C ASN A 340 7.32 -4.66 15.69
N HIS A 341 7.70 -5.18 16.87
CA HIS A 341 7.76 -6.63 17.10
C HIS A 341 6.40 -7.34 16.93
N ASN A 342 5.28 -6.70 17.24
CA ASN A 342 3.93 -7.25 17.05
C ASN A 342 3.28 -6.87 15.71
N ILE A 343 4.04 -6.25 14.81
CA ILE A 343 3.54 -5.82 13.50
C ILE A 343 3.94 -6.87 12.45
N VAL A 344 2.94 -7.32 11.71
CA VAL A 344 3.05 -8.18 10.54
C VAL A 344 3.15 -7.28 9.32
N ILE A 345 4.32 -7.27 8.68
CA ILE A 345 4.63 -6.38 7.55
C ILE A 345 4.54 -7.18 6.25
N TYR A 346 3.81 -6.64 5.28
CA TYR A 346 3.70 -7.19 3.91
C TYR A 346 4.46 -6.30 2.92
N ASP A 347 5.42 -6.88 2.19
CA ASP A 347 6.04 -6.26 1.01
C ASP A 347 5.20 -6.55 -0.23
N ARG A 348 4.49 -5.54 -0.72
CA ARG A 348 3.48 -5.58 -1.80
C ARG A 348 2.37 -6.61 -1.59
N PHE A 349 1.19 -6.12 -1.24
CA PHE A 349 0.01 -6.94 -1.04
C PHE A 349 -0.65 -7.25 -2.38
N PRO A 350 -0.85 -8.54 -2.76
CA PRO A 350 -1.31 -8.91 -4.09
C PRO A 350 -2.55 -8.18 -4.57
N LEU A 351 -3.56 -7.98 -3.71
CA LEU A 351 -4.78 -7.27 -4.07
C LEU A 351 -4.53 -5.81 -4.42
N VAL A 352 -3.71 -5.10 -3.63
CA VAL A 352 -3.40 -3.68 -3.89
C VAL A 352 -2.57 -3.54 -5.16
N SER A 353 -1.58 -4.40 -5.34
CA SER A 353 -0.76 -4.44 -6.55
C SER A 353 -1.62 -4.76 -7.80
N GLN A 354 -2.49 -5.77 -7.75
CA GLN A 354 -3.40 -6.12 -8.86
C GLN A 354 -4.42 -5.03 -9.15
N ALA A 355 -4.87 -4.29 -8.15
CA ALA A 355 -5.78 -3.16 -8.34
C ALA A 355 -5.15 -2.03 -9.19
N THR A 356 -3.82 -1.95 -9.27
CA THR A 356 -3.16 -0.99 -10.17
C THR A 356 -3.34 -1.32 -11.66
N LEU A 357 -3.72 -2.56 -11.99
CA LEU A 357 -3.99 -3.03 -13.35
C LEU A 357 -5.46 -2.82 -13.77
N LYS A 358 -6.30 -2.33 -12.85
CA LYS A 358 -7.74 -2.14 -13.12
C LYS A 358 -8.07 -0.67 -13.31
N MET A 359 -9.06 -0.41 -14.15
CA MET A 359 -9.73 0.90 -14.18
C MET A 359 -10.46 1.11 -12.86
N VAL A 360 -10.60 2.37 -12.43
CA VAL A 360 -11.28 2.69 -11.17
C VAL A 360 -12.71 2.16 -11.12
N ASP A 361 -13.41 2.20 -12.26
CA ASP A 361 -14.79 1.73 -12.33
C ASP A 361 -14.91 0.21 -12.20
N ASP A 362 -13.82 -0.53 -12.45
CA ASP A 362 -13.72 -1.99 -12.32
C ASP A 362 -13.19 -2.41 -10.93
N LEU A 363 -12.87 -1.45 -10.04
CA LEU A 363 -12.43 -1.75 -8.68
C LEU A 363 -13.61 -2.12 -7.76
N PRO A 364 -13.40 -2.99 -6.76
CA PRO A 364 -14.42 -3.28 -5.76
C PRO A 364 -14.87 -2.01 -5.04
N LYS A 365 -16.19 -1.76 -5.06
CA LYS A 365 -16.86 -0.66 -4.35
C LYS A 365 -17.04 -0.99 -2.86
N THR A 366 -15.94 -1.29 -2.17
CA THR A 366 -15.90 -1.79 -0.79
C THR A 366 -15.03 -0.93 0.12
N GLN A 367 -15.34 -0.85 1.42
CA GLN A 367 -14.75 0.16 2.35
C GLN A 367 -13.23 0.22 2.32
N ASP A 368 -12.61 -0.94 2.13
CA ASP A 368 -11.19 -1.11 1.94
C ASP A 368 -11.00 -2.29 0.99
N LEU A 369 -9.96 -2.26 0.16
CA LEU A 369 -9.62 -3.39 -0.70
C LEU A 369 -9.12 -4.62 0.10
N ILE A 370 -8.52 -4.40 1.26
CA ILE A 370 -7.83 -5.41 2.05
C ILE A 370 -8.76 -6.06 3.08
N THR A 371 -9.46 -5.24 3.87
CA THR A 371 -10.23 -5.75 5.03
C THR A 371 -11.41 -6.64 4.63
N ASN A 372 -11.89 -6.51 3.39
CA ASN A 372 -12.97 -7.36 2.88
C ASN A 372 -12.50 -8.74 2.42
N SER A 373 -11.22 -8.88 2.09
CA SER A 373 -10.65 -10.15 1.65
C SER A 373 -10.02 -10.95 2.78
N PHE A 374 -9.67 -10.29 3.89
CA PHE A 374 -9.00 -10.91 5.04
C PHE A 374 -9.74 -10.56 6.33
N PRO A 375 -10.61 -11.43 6.85
CA PRO A 375 -11.48 -11.11 8.02
C PRO A 375 -10.73 -10.72 9.30
N HIS A 376 -9.44 -11.02 9.40
CA HIS A 376 -8.60 -10.69 10.54
C HIS A 376 -7.90 -9.32 10.41
N MET A 377 -7.90 -8.74 9.21
CA MET A 377 -7.40 -7.41 8.91
C MET A 377 -8.58 -6.43 8.97
N THR A 378 -8.60 -5.57 9.97
CA THR A 378 -9.60 -4.50 10.13
C THR A 378 -8.96 -3.13 9.88
N LYS A 379 -9.78 -2.09 9.71
CA LYS A 379 -9.30 -0.73 9.49
C LYS A 379 -8.52 -0.18 10.70
N GLU A 380 -8.81 -0.69 11.89
CA GLU A 380 -8.19 -0.30 13.15
C GLU A 380 -6.79 -0.92 13.29
N ASN A 381 -6.65 -2.21 12.97
CA ASN A 381 -5.41 -2.95 13.13
C ASN A 381 -4.52 -2.98 11.87
N THR A 382 -5.02 -2.53 10.72
CA THR A 382 -4.28 -2.53 9.45
C THR A 382 -3.95 -1.11 9.00
N LYS A 383 -2.67 -0.86 8.72
CA LYS A 383 -2.19 0.38 8.09
C LYS A 383 -1.68 0.06 6.69
N VAL A 384 -2.20 0.76 5.68
CA VAL A 384 -1.71 0.69 4.30
C VAL A 384 -0.93 1.97 4.01
N ILE A 385 0.34 1.82 3.63
CA ILE A 385 1.24 2.93 3.34
C ILE A 385 1.74 2.82 1.90
N ILE A 386 1.45 3.83 1.10
CA ILE A 386 2.06 4.03 -0.21
C ILE A 386 3.36 4.81 -0.04
N VAL A 387 4.48 4.19 -0.42
CA VAL A 387 5.80 4.81 -0.45
C VAL A 387 5.96 5.54 -1.77
N GLU A 388 5.85 6.87 -1.68
CA GLU A 388 5.88 7.76 -2.82
C GLU A 388 7.31 8.22 -3.12
N VAL A 389 7.74 8.04 -4.37
CA VAL A 389 9.07 8.43 -4.86
C VAL A 389 8.96 9.08 -6.23
N SER A 390 9.94 9.87 -6.64
CA SER A 390 9.97 10.35 -8.03
C SER A 390 10.33 9.21 -8.99
N VAL A 391 9.75 9.23 -10.20
CA VAL A 391 10.06 8.25 -11.27
C VAL A 391 11.55 8.20 -11.58
N LYS A 392 12.24 9.36 -11.52
CA LYS A 392 13.68 9.45 -11.76
C LYS A 392 14.47 8.67 -10.72
N GLU A 393 14.24 8.93 -9.43
CA GLU A 393 14.94 8.24 -8.34
C GLU A 393 14.62 6.74 -8.30
N ALA A 394 13.36 6.36 -8.54
CA ALA A 394 12.94 4.96 -8.65
C ALA A 394 13.74 4.25 -9.74
N HIS A 395 13.76 4.83 -10.94
CA HIS A 395 14.46 4.26 -12.08
C HIS A 395 15.98 4.19 -11.85
N GLU A 396 16.60 5.20 -11.24
CA GLU A 396 18.02 5.17 -10.85
C GLU A 396 18.34 4.00 -9.90
N ARG A 397 17.46 3.70 -8.94
CA ARG A 397 17.61 2.56 -8.02
C ARG A 397 17.38 1.21 -8.68
N ILE A 398 16.56 1.16 -9.73
CA ILE A 398 16.39 -0.06 -10.52
C ILE A 398 17.64 -0.28 -11.37
N LYS A 399 18.19 0.78 -11.98
CA LYS A 399 19.44 0.70 -12.76
C LYS A 399 20.60 0.09 -11.98
N SER A 400 20.70 0.37 -10.69
CA SER A 400 21.77 -0.20 -9.87
C SER A 400 21.62 -1.71 -9.61
N ARG A 401 20.47 -2.33 -9.94
CA ARG A 401 20.21 -3.77 -9.77
C ARG A 401 20.69 -4.63 -10.95
N GLY A 402 20.92 -4.04 -12.12
CA GLY A 402 21.29 -4.76 -13.33
C GLY A 402 20.12 -4.91 -14.30
N GLU A 403 19.53 -6.10 -14.38
CA GLU A 403 18.44 -6.40 -15.33
C GLU A 403 17.18 -5.58 -15.07
N PHE A 404 16.48 -5.23 -16.16
CA PHE A 404 15.25 -4.44 -16.14
C PHE A 404 14.10 -5.23 -16.74
N LEU A 405 12.94 -5.10 -16.11
CA LEU A 405 11.68 -5.56 -16.68
C LEU A 405 10.98 -4.40 -17.38
N LYS A 406 10.18 -4.69 -18.41
CA LYS A 406 9.49 -3.64 -19.20
C LYS A 406 8.59 -2.75 -18.35
N TYR A 407 7.98 -3.31 -17.30
CA TYR A 407 7.16 -2.54 -16.35
C TYR A 407 7.97 -1.66 -15.38
N GLU A 408 9.30 -1.75 -15.40
CA GLU A 408 10.23 -0.90 -14.65
C GLU A 408 10.79 0.26 -15.48
N GLU A 409 10.38 0.38 -16.75
CA GLU A 409 10.71 1.51 -17.59
C GLU A 409 10.07 2.81 -17.07
N PRO A 410 10.68 3.99 -17.30
CA PRO A 410 10.18 5.26 -16.77
C PRO A 410 8.71 5.58 -17.10
N ASN A 411 8.23 5.14 -18.27
CA ASN A 411 6.84 5.31 -18.69
C ASN A 411 5.89 4.45 -17.83
N ALA A 412 6.23 3.18 -17.64
CA ALA A 412 5.45 2.26 -16.81
C ALA A 412 5.47 2.69 -15.33
N LEU A 413 6.64 3.04 -14.79
CA LEU A 413 6.77 3.58 -13.44
C LEU A 413 5.92 4.85 -13.24
N SER A 414 5.84 5.72 -14.24
CA SER A 414 5.02 6.93 -14.18
C SER A 414 3.52 6.60 -14.12
N PHE A 415 3.06 5.63 -14.91
CA PHE A 415 1.69 5.12 -14.86
C PHE A 415 1.37 4.46 -13.51
N PHE A 416 2.18 3.49 -13.06
CA PHE A 416 1.92 2.80 -11.78
C PHE A 416 1.98 3.75 -10.59
N ARG A 417 2.82 4.79 -10.65
CA ARG A 417 2.85 5.84 -9.64
C ARG A 417 1.52 6.59 -9.57
N LEU A 418 0.91 6.91 -10.71
CA LEU A 418 -0.45 7.47 -10.73
C LEU A 418 -1.45 6.50 -10.11
N LYS A 419 -1.41 5.21 -10.48
CA LYS A 419 -2.33 4.20 -9.96
C LYS A 419 -2.22 4.00 -8.45
N TYR A 420 -1.01 3.98 -7.88
CA TYR A 420 -0.85 3.92 -6.42
C TYR A 420 -1.35 5.18 -5.70
N ARG A 421 -1.15 6.37 -6.28
CA ARG A 421 -1.72 7.62 -5.76
C ARG A 421 -3.25 7.60 -5.78
N GLU A 422 -3.81 7.05 -6.85
CA GLU A 422 -5.25 6.91 -7.03
C GLU A 422 -5.84 5.95 -6.00
N LEU A 423 -5.27 4.76 -5.82
CA LEU A 423 -5.68 3.83 -4.76
C LEU A 423 -5.60 4.46 -3.37
N ALA A 424 -4.56 5.27 -3.11
CA ALA A 424 -4.44 5.98 -1.86
C ALA A 424 -5.58 6.99 -1.63
N GLY A 425 -5.99 7.74 -2.66
CA GLY A 425 -7.11 8.68 -2.58
C GLY A 425 -8.49 8.02 -2.59
N LEU A 426 -8.64 6.84 -3.19
CA LEU A 426 -9.90 6.10 -3.18
C LEU A 426 -10.21 5.54 -1.80
N TYR A 427 -9.24 4.86 -1.19
CA TYR A 427 -9.41 4.10 0.05
C TYR A 427 -8.88 4.84 1.30
N GLY A 428 -8.35 6.06 1.14
CA GLY A 428 -7.83 6.86 2.25
C GLY A 428 -6.58 6.26 2.89
N TYR A 429 -5.67 5.71 2.08
CA TYR A 429 -4.41 5.14 2.55
C TYR A 429 -3.42 6.24 2.97
N TYR A 430 -2.41 5.83 3.74
CA TYR A 430 -1.32 6.71 4.14
C TYR A 430 -0.31 6.84 3.02
N VAL A 431 0.34 8.00 2.93
CA VAL A 431 1.37 8.25 1.92
C VAL A 431 2.59 8.88 2.57
N VAL A 432 3.74 8.22 2.40
CA VAL A 432 5.02 8.70 2.92
C VAL A 432 5.98 8.89 1.75
N LYS A 433 6.57 10.09 1.66
CA LYS A 433 7.57 10.40 0.63
C LYS A 433 8.93 9.79 1.01
N ASN A 434 9.55 9.06 0.10
CA ASN A 434 10.89 8.51 0.26
C ASN A 434 11.89 9.16 -0.72
N ASN A 435 12.40 10.32 -0.32
CA ASN A 435 13.46 11.01 -1.07
C ASN A 435 14.82 10.44 -0.68
N PHE A 436 15.74 10.31 -1.64
CA PHE A 436 17.02 9.59 -1.53
C PHE A 436 17.88 9.90 -0.28
N MET A 437 17.75 11.10 0.29
CA MET A 437 18.58 11.59 1.41
C MET A 437 18.01 11.33 2.81
N LYS A 438 16.81 10.73 2.93
CA LYS A 438 16.01 10.81 4.16
C LYS A 438 15.36 9.48 4.58
N MET A 439 16.05 8.35 4.39
CA MET A 439 15.53 7.03 4.80
C MET A 439 15.12 7.02 6.28
N LYS A 440 15.95 7.57 7.18
CA LYS A 440 15.63 7.67 8.62
C LYS A 440 14.35 8.47 8.89
N GLU A 441 14.10 9.54 8.15
CA GLU A 441 12.88 10.34 8.27
C GLU A 441 11.66 9.57 7.75
N CYS A 442 11.80 8.83 6.65
CA CYS A 442 10.75 7.94 6.14
C CYS A 442 10.37 6.87 7.18
N ILE A 443 11.37 6.21 7.79
CA ILE A 443 11.17 5.24 8.88
C ILE A 443 10.51 5.89 10.09
N SER A 444 10.96 7.09 10.48
CA SER A 444 10.34 7.86 11.58
C SER A 444 8.86 8.13 11.30
N ASN A 445 8.54 8.63 10.11
CA ASN A 445 7.17 8.94 9.70
C ASN A 445 6.27 7.69 9.68
N ILE A 446 6.80 6.55 9.23
CA ILE A 446 6.07 5.28 9.26
C ILE A 446 5.83 4.83 10.70
N ASN A 447 6.85 4.89 11.55
CA ASN A 447 6.69 4.58 12.97
C ASN A 447 5.69 5.51 13.66
N ASP A 448 5.64 6.79 13.29
CA ASP A 448 4.62 7.72 13.80
C ASP A 448 3.20 7.35 13.36
N ILE A 449 3.02 6.85 12.13
CA ILE A 449 1.73 6.32 11.67
C ILE A 449 1.33 5.08 12.48
N LEU A 450 2.28 4.17 12.72
CA LEU A 450 2.03 2.89 13.40
C LEU A 450 1.72 3.06 14.88
N HIS A 451 2.48 3.91 15.58
CA HIS A 451 2.45 4.00 17.05
C HIS A 451 1.70 5.21 17.57
N ASN A 452 1.69 6.33 16.83
CA ASN A 452 1.11 7.59 17.27
C ASN A 452 -0.20 7.94 16.52
N ASN A 453 -0.66 7.06 15.61
CA ASN A 453 -1.86 7.26 14.77
C ASN A 453 -1.89 8.64 14.08
N VAL A 454 -0.75 9.08 13.55
CA VAL A 454 -0.63 10.40 12.91
C VAL A 454 -1.40 10.44 11.58
N ASN A 455 -2.54 11.14 11.56
CA ASN A 455 -3.38 11.30 10.37
C ASN A 455 -2.83 12.30 9.33
N LYS A 456 -1.75 13.03 9.66
CA LYS A 456 -1.10 13.99 8.76
C LYS A 456 -0.72 13.41 7.39
N TYR A 457 -0.42 12.11 7.35
CA TYR A 457 -0.01 11.39 6.14
C TYR A 457 -1.16 10.65 5.46
N LYS A 458 -2.38 10.71 6.00
CA LYS A 458 -3.54 9.99 5.49
C LYS A 458 -4.25 10.83 4.43
N LEU A 459 -4.65 10.21 3.32
CA LEU A 459 -5.50 10.84 2.31
C LEU A 459 -6.99 10.73 2.67
N PRO A 460 -7.87 11.58 2.08
CA PRO A 460 -9.31 11.36 2.20
C PRO A 460 -9.70 10.06 1.49
N SER A 461 -10.83 9.48 1.89
CA SER A 461 -11.36 8.24 1.29
C SER A 461 -12.52 8.55 0.34
N LEU A 462 -12.23 8.86 -0.93
CA LEU A 462 -13.27 9.25 -1.90
C LEU A 462 -14.32 8.17 -2.20
N MET A 463 -14.05 6.90 -1.89
CA MET A 463 -15.05 5.82 -2.08
C MET A 463 -16.15 5.80 -1.01
N PHE A 464 -15.94 6.38 0.18
CA PHE A 464 -16.84 6.19 1.34
C PHE A 464 -17.26 7.46 2.04
N GLU A 465 -16.47 8.53 1.95
CA GLU A 465 -16.90 9.83 2.43
C GLU A 465 -18.11 10.25 1.59
N ARG A 466 -19.28 10.32 2.23
CA ARG A 466 -20.49 10.84 1.58
C ARG A 466 -20.23 12.31 1.24
N PHE A 467 -20.83 12.80 0.17
CA PHE A 467 -20.72 14.20 -0.25
C PHE A 467 -20.92 15.19 0.92
N ASP A 468 -21.81 14.87 1.86
CA ASP A 468 -22.09 15.67 3.07
C ASP A 468 -20.88 15.82 4.01
N ASP A 469 -19.96 14.84 4.04
CA ASP A 469 -18.74 14.94 4.85
C ASP A 469 -17.74 15.96 4.28
N SER A 470 -17.84 16.29 2.98
CA SER A 470 -16.97 17.30 2.38
C SER A 470 -17.24 18.71 2.89
N GLU A 471 -18.45 18.97 3.42
CA GLU A 471 -18.79 20.23 4.09
C GLU A 471 -17.95 20.47 5.35
N LYS A 472 -17.36 19.41 5.93
CA LYS A 472 -16.46 19.51 7.08
C LYS A 472 -15.15 20.21 6.74
N PHE A 473 -14.75 20.22 5.47
CA PHE A 473 -13.51 20.88 5.04
C PHE A 473 -13.78 22.33 4.64
N PRO A 474 -13.00 23.29 5.15
CA PRO A 474 -13.21 24.71 4.86
C PRO A 474 -13.00 25.00 3.37
N ILE A 475 -13.93 25.76 2.78
CA ILE A 475 -13.81 26.26 1.42
C ILE A 475 -12.58 27.16 1.35
N HIS A 476 -11.65 26.80 0.47
CA HIS A 476 -10.48 27.61 0.19
C HIS A 476 -10.75 28.59 -0.97
N LEU A 477 -11.41 28.11 -2.02
CA LEU A 477 -11.77 28.89 -3.19
C LEU A 477 -13.02 28.28 -3.84
N GLU A 478 -13.89 29.10 -4.38
CA GLU A 478 -14.99 28.66 -5.24
C GLU A 478 -14.93 29.40 -6.57
N GLY A 479 -15.04 28.65 -7.66
CA GLY A 479 -15.22 29.20 -9.00
C GLY A 479 -16.55 28.75 -9.62
N GLU A 480 -16.73 29.08 -10.89
CA GLU A 480 -17.97 28.75 -11.60
C GLU A 480 -18.25 27.25 -11.65
N SER A 481 -17.21 26.45 -11.96
CA SER A 481 -17.35 25.02 -12.25
C SER A 481 -16.78 24.09 -11.19
N LYS A 482 -16.15 24.63 -10.14
CA LYS A 482 -15.49 23.84 -9.08
C LYS A 482 -15.47 24.56 -7.73
N ILE A 483 -15.41 23.77 -6.67
CA ILE A 483 -15.14 24.21 -5.29
C ILE A 483 -13.83 23.56 -4.84
N VAL A 484 -12.90 24.34 -4.29
CA VAL A 484 -11.65 23.85 -3.71
C VAL A 484 -11.74 23.96 -2.20
N ARG A 485 -11.55 22.83 -1.52
CA ARG A 485 -11.58 22.73 -0.06
C ARG A 485 -10.21 22.31 0.47
N ASN A 486 -9.81 22.92 1.57
CA ASN A 486 -8.55 22.59 2.23
C ASN A 486 -8.72 21.28 3.01
N PHE A 487 -8.02 20.23 2.61
CA PHE A 487 -8.02 18.96 3.33
C PHE A 487 -6.93 18.93 4.41
N ASN A 488 -5.68 19.18 4.02
CA ASN A 488 -4.57 19.32 4.96
C ASN A 488 -3.45 20.22 4.39
N GLU A 489 -2.28 20.22 5.04
CA GLU A 489 -1.13 21.04 4.60
C GLU A 489 -0.53 20.61 3.25
N PHE A 490 -0.85 19.41 2.76
CA PHE A 490 -0.29 18.82 1.54
C PHE A 490 -1.29 18.67 0.40
N PHE A 491 -2.59 18.61 0.70
CA PHE A 491 -3.63 18.28 -0.28
C PHE A 491 -4.85 19.17 -0.15
N ASP A 492 -5.48 19.39 -1.31
CA ASP A 492 -6.81 19.96 -1.43
C ASP A 492 -7.77 18.94 -2.05
N ILE A 493 -9.06 19.08 -1.74
CA ILE A 493 -10.15 18.35 -2.39
C ILE A 493 -10.85 19.32 -3.32
N ILE A 494 -10.99 18.96 -4.59
CA ILE A 494 -11.68 19.76 -5.59
C ILE A 494 -12.98 19.04 -5.97
N GLN A 495 -14.10 19.69 -5.75
CA GLN A 495 -15.42 19.22 -6.13
C GLN A 495 -15.82 19.86 -7.47
N TYR A 496 -16.27 19.05 -8.43
CA TYR A 496 -16.89 19.55 -9.64
C TYR A 496 -18.32 20.05 -9.35
N LYS A 497 -18.70 21.16 -9.98
CA LYS A 497 -20.09 21.65 -10.01
C LYS A 497 -20.72 21.22 -11.34
N PRO A 498 -21.99 20.83 -11.40
CA PRO A 498 -22.68 20.50 -12.65
C PRO A 498 -23.03 21.78 -13.44
N THR A 499 -22.11 22.73 -13.56
CA THR A 499 -22.33 24.04 -14.18
C THR A 499 -21.50 24.20 -15.44
N VAL A 500 -22.09 24.84 -16.45
CA VAL A 500 -21.43 25.20 -17.71
C VAL A 500 -21.54 26.71 -17.90
N TYR A 501 -20.40 27.35 -18.16
CA TYR A 501 -20.31 28.81 -18.29
C TYR A 501 -19.67 29.21 -19.63
N SER A 502 -20.23 30.25 -20.26
CA SER A 502 -19.74 30.83 -21.52
C SER A 502 -19.72 32.35 -21.48
N HIS A 503 -18.54 32.96 -21.61
CA HIS A 503 -18.38 34.41 -21.78
C HIS A 503 -19.02 34.93 -23.07
N LYS A 504 -19.00 34.15 -24.16
CA LYS A 504 -19.45 34.62 -25.48
C LYS A 504 -20.94 34.97 -25.48
N GLN A 505 -21.73 34.20 -24.74
CA GLN A 505 -23.17 34.38 -24.64
C GLN A 505 -23.59 34.95 -23.27
N GLN A 506 -22.64 35.23 -22.37
CA GLN A 506 -22.91 35.52 -20.96
C GLN A 506 -23.90 34.52 -20.35
N ARG A 507 -23.69 33.24 -20.69
CA ARG A 507 -24.63 32.16 -20.40
C ARG A 507 -24.00 31.19 -19.41
N ALA A 508 -24.55 31.17 -18.21
CA ALA A 508 -24.30 30.18 -17.17
C ALA A 508 -25.53 29.28 -17.00
N GLY A 509 -25.34 28.03 -16.63
CA GLY A 509 -26.45 27.16 -16.31
C GLY A 509 -26.00 25.86 -15.64
N VAL A 510 -26.93 25.26 -14.91
CA VAL A 510 -26.76 23.90 -14.38
C VAL A 510 -27.11 22.91 -15.49
N VAL A 511 -26.19 21.99 -15.74
CA VAL A 511 -26.32 20.86 -16.66
C VAL A 511 -25.93 19.61 -15.88
N GLU A 512 -26.94 18.96 -15.29
CA GLU A 512 -26.75 17.78 -14.45
C GLU A 512 -25.94 16.69 -15.16
N GLY A 513 -25.07 16.01 -14.39
CA GLY A 513 -24.18 14.95 -14.86
C GLY A 513 -22.91 15.42 -15.57
N THR A 514 -22.81 16.69 -16.00
CA THR A 514 -21.60 17.19 -16.70
C THR A 514 -20.35 17.25 -15.82
N ASP A 515 -20.51 17.33 -14.51
CA ASP A 515 -19.45 17.14 -13.52
C ASP A 515 -18.83 15.74 -13.60
N LEU A 516 -19.66 14.70 -13.65
CA LEU A 516 -19.23 13.31 -13.77
C LEU A 516 -18.58 13.05 -15.13
N GLU A 517 -19.14 13.58 -16.22
CA GLU A 517 -18.57 13.39 -17.57
C GLU A 517 -17.20 14.06 -17.73
N ARG A 518 -17.02 15.26 -17.16
CA ARG A 518 -15.72 15.96 -17.16
C ARG A 518 -14.70 15.24 -16.30
N GLN A 519 -15.13 14.73 -15.16
CA GLN A 519 -14.29 13.94 -14.26
C GLN A 519 -13.82 12.65 -14.95
N GLN A 520 -14.72 11.88 -15.55
CA GLN A 520 -14.40 10.64 -16.26
C GLN A 520 -13.40 10.90 -17.40
N THR A 521 -13.65 11.93 -18.20
CA THR A 521 -12.75 12.36 -19.27
C THR A 521 -11.37 12.73 -18.74
N THR A 522 -11.33 13.56 -17.69
CA THR A 522 -10.08 13.98 -17.05
C THR A 522 -9.29 12.78 -16.55
N ARG A 523 -9.92 11.87 -15.81
CA ARG A 523 -9.28 10.65 -15.28
C ARG A 523 -8.64 9.81 -16.38
N ASN A 524 -9.39 9.54 -17.45
CA ASN A 524 -8.91 8.72 -18.56
C ASN A 524 -7.75 9.40 -19.32
N ILE A 525 -7.83 10.72 -19.51
CA ILE A 525 -6.74 11.51 -20.09
C ILE A 525 -5.48 11.47 -19.20
N LEU A 526 -5.63 11.53 -17.87
CA LEU A 526 -4.49 11.45 -16.96
C LEU A 526 -3.73 10.12 -17.09
N TYR A 527 -4.40 9.00 -17.37
CA TYR A 527 -3.71 7.73 -17.64
C TYR A 527 -2.83 7.81 -18.89
N LEU A 528 -3.36 8.36 -19.99
CA LEU A 528 -2.62 8.55 -21.23
C LEU A 528 -1.42 9.50 -21.04
N LEU A 529 -1.60 10.57 -20.26
CA LEU A 529 -0.54 11.50 -19.90
C LEU A 529 0.53 10.86 -19.00
N ALA A 530 0.13 10.06 -18.02
CA ALA A 530 1.03 9.39 -17.08
C ALA A 530 1.91 8.35 -17.78
N LEU A 531 1.37 7.60 -18.74
CA LEU A 531 2.13 6.69 -19.62
C LEU A 531 3.24 7.41 -20.39
N ASN A 532 3.05 8.70 -20.67
CA ASN A 532 4.00 9.54 -21.39
C ASN A 532 4.78 10.50 -20.48
N ARG A 533 4.78 10.26 -19.16
CA ARG A 533 5.53 11.03 -18.15
C ARG A 533 5.15 12.52 -18.08
N ILE A 534 3.93 12.87 -18.53
CA ILE A 534 3.39 14.21 -18.32
C ILE A 534 2.90 14.31 -16.87
N LYS A 535 3.58 15.15 -16.09
CA LYS A 535 3.31 15.28 -14.66
C LYS A 535 2.08 16.15 -14.40
N HIS A 536 1.29 15.76 -13.41
CA HIS A 536 0.13 16.52 -12.97
C HIS A 536 0.04 16.55 -11.43
N THR A 537 -0.76 17.47 -10.90
CA THR A 537 -1.00 17.61 -9.45
C THR A 537 -2.10 16.70 -8.94
N TYR A 538 -2.97 16.16 -9.80
CA TYR A 538 -4.06 15.28 -9.37
C TYR A 538 -3.54 13.92 -8.90
N TRP A 539 -4.13 13.37 -7.86
CA TRP A 539 -3.77 12.07 -7.29
C TRP A 539 -4.86 11.04 -7.53
N CYS A 540 -6.11 11.44 -7.31
CA CYS A 540 -7.27 10.62 -7.50
C CYS A 540 -8.39 11.48 -8.08
N VAL A 541 -9.16 10.95 -9.03
CA VAL A 541 -10.28 11.64 -9.67
C VAL A 541 -11.47 10.69 -9.64
N TYR A 542 -12.39 10.87 -8.68
CA TYR A 542 -13.48 9.92 -8.42
C TYR A 542 -14.74 10.59 -7.88
N ASN A 543 -15.92 10.12 -8.32
CA ASN A 543 -17.24 10.51 -7.83
C ASN A 543 -17.47 12.02 -7.62
N GLY A 544 -17.21 12.83 -8.64
CA GLY A 544 -17.32 14.29 -8.64
C GLY A 544 -16.18 15.02 -7.93
N PHE A 545 -15.17 14.31 -7.42
CA PHE A 545 -14.07 14.89 -6.66
C PHE A 545 -12.69 14.61 -7.24
N ILE A 546 -11.75 15.45 -6.86
CA ILE A 546 -10.31 15.29 -7.12
C ILE A 546 -9.56 15.48 -5.82
N VAL A 547 -8.66 14.56 -5.50
CA VAL A 547 -7.57 14.81 -4.55
C VAL A 547 -6.40 15.40 -5.31
N ALA A 548 -5.93 16.59 -4.96
CA ALA A 548 -4.84 17.28 -5.64
C ALA A 548 -3.73 17.71 -4.68
N GLU A 549 -2.47 17.68 -5.17
CA GLU A 549 -1.35 18.30 -4.46
C GLU A 549 -1.64 19.78 -4.26
N LYS A 550 -1.52 20.24 -3.00
CA LYS A 550 -1.65 21.65 -2.65
C LYS A 550 -0.44 22.43 -3.18
N PHE A 551 -0.71 23.54 -3.86
CA PHE A 551 0.29 24.52 -4.26
C PHE A 551 -0.32 25.91 -4.07
N ARG A 552 0.45 26.86 -3.52
CA ARG A 552 -0.13 28.05 -2.89
C ARG A 552 -0.53 29.14 -3.87
N ASN A 553 0.11 29.21 -5.04
CA ASN A 553 0.00 30.34 -5.95
C ASN A 553 -0.19 29.83 -7.38
N PRO A 554 -1.40 29.42 -7.77
CA PRO A 554 -1.67 29.13 -9.17
C PRO A 554 -1.38 30.38 -10.03
N PRO A 555 -0.54 30.27 -11.08
CA PRO A 555 -0.31 31.40 -11.96
C PRO A 555 -1.64 31.84 -12.60
N PRO A 556 -1.91 33.14 -12.70
CA PRO A 556 -3.08 33.67 -13.39
C PRO A 556 -2.91 33.60 -14.93
N VAL A 557 -2.34 32.49 -15.42
CA VAL A 557 -1.98 32.29 -16.82
C VAL A 557 -2.50 30.95 -17.28
N GLU A 558 -3.36 30.97 -18.30
CA GLU A 558 -3.78 29.80 -19.03
C GLU A 558 -2.88 29.60 -20.25
N VAL A 559 -2.58 28.34 -20.56
CA VAL A 559 -1.73 27.99 -21.70
C VAL A 559 -2.57 27.26 -22.73
N CYS A 560 -2.97 27.98 -23.78
CA CYS A 560 -3.72 27.43 -24.90
C CYS A 560 -2.77 26.78 -25.91
N VAL A 561 -3.06 25.55 -26.31
CA VAL A 561 -2.37 24.89 -27.43
C VAL A 561 -3.37 24.67 -28.56
N LYS A 562 -3.05 25.18 -29.75
CA LYS A 562 -3.96 25.23 -30.90
C LYS A 562 -3.38 24.53 -32.11
N ARG A 563 -4.13 23.57 -32.67
CA ARG A 563 -3.83 22.93 -33.96
C ARG A 563 -4.49 23.65 -35.13
N TYR A 564 -5.57 24.39 -34.91
CA TYR A 564 -6.33 25.07 -35.97
C TYR A 564 -6.50 26.57 -35.71
N HIS A 565 -6.63 27.35 -36.78
CA HIS A 565 -6.94 28.78 -36.78
C HIS A 565 -8.42 29.03 -36.50
N ILE A 566 -8.81 28.83 -35.24
CA ILE A 566 -10.21 28.89 -34.78
C ILE A 566 -10.35 29.65 -33.47
N GLY A 567 -11.60 29.91 -33.09
CA GLY A 567 -11.96 30.58 -31.84
C GLY A 567 -11.30 31.95 -31.75
N THR A 568 -10.64 32.23 -30.63
CA THR A 568 -9.99 33.52 -30.38
C THR A 568 -9.05 33.93 -31.53
N HIS A 569 -8.19 33.04 -32.08
CA HIS A 569 -7.27 33.41 -33.17
C HIS A 569 -7.97 34.06 -34.37
N LYS A 570 -9.13 33.53 -34.77
CA LYS A 570 -9.93 34.06 -35.88
C LYS A 570 -10.54 35.44 -35.57
N HIS A 571 -10.80 35.72 -34.29
CA HIS A 571 -11.46 36.97 -33.86
C HIS A 571 -10.48 38.12 -33.61
N ILE A 572 -9.28 37.85 -33.08
CA ILE A 572 -8.27 38.89 -32.79
C ILE A 572 -7.42 39.23 -34.02
N TYR A 573 -7.19 38.29 -34.93
CA TYR A 573 -6.31 38.51 -36.08
C TYR A 573 -7.10 38.57 -37.38
N HIS A 574 -7.39 39.78 -37.84
CA HIS A 574 -8.15 40.00 -39.07
C HIS A 574 -7.38 39.48 -40.31
N ASN A 575 -8.00 38.56 -41.04
CA ASN A 575 -7.50 37.95 -42.28
C ASN A 575 -6.07 37.36 -42.19
N MET A 576 -5.63 36.95 -41.01
CA MET A 576 -4.25 36.45 -40.82
C MET A 576 -3.98 35.18 -41.63
N GLN A 577 -4.98 34.30 -41.77
CA GLN A 577 -4.88 33.09 -42.57
C GLN A 577 -4.71 33.35 -44.07
N GLU A 578 -5.09 34.53 -44.56
CA GLU A 578 -5.01 34.91 -45.97
C GLU A 578 -3.65 35.52 -46.35
N LYS A 579 -2.77 35.78 -45.37
CA LYS A 579 -1.49 36.43 -45.59
C LYS A 579 -0.37 35.39 -45.74
N ILE A 580 0.53 35.65 -46.68
CA ILE A 580 1.76 34.87 -46.85
C ILE A 580 2.69 35.20 -45.69
N THR A 581 3.18 34.16 -45.00
CA THR A 581 4.13 34.30 -43.91
C THR A 581 5.51 34.75 -44.43
N ARG A 582 6.40 35.21 -43.53
CA ARG A 582 7.79 35.53 -43.87
C ARG A 582 8.60 34.37 -44.49
N PHE A 583 8.04 33.15 -44.49
CA PHE A 583 8.63 31.95 -45.08
C PHE A 583 8.04 31.60 -46.46
N GLY A 584 7.24 32.49 -47.07
CA GLY A 584 6.72 32.31 -48.42
C GLY A 584 5.53 31.34 -48.54
N LYS A 585 4.93 30.92 -47.43
CA LYS A 585 3.77 30.00 -47.39
C LYS A 585 2.61 30.57 -46.58
N MET A 586 1.40 30.05 -46.82
CA MET A 586 0.22 30.33 -46.00
C MET A 586 0.44 29.84 -44.56
N LEU A 587 -0.21 30.51 -43.60
CA LEU A 587 -0.05 30.18 -42.18
C LEU A 587 -0.67 28.83 -41.80
N CYS A 588 -1.78 28.48 -42.46
CA CYS A 588 -2.51 27.25 -42.28
C CYS A 588 -2.91 26.65 -43.63
N ASP A 589 -3.26 25.36 -43.64
CA ASP A 589 -3.84 24.71 -44.80
C ASP A 589 -5.29 25.18 -45.07
N GLU A 590 -5.90 24.64 -46.12
CA GLU A 590 -7.29 24.92 -46.53
C GLU A 590 -8.34 24.56 -45.47
N THR A 591 -8.01 23.67 -44.53
CA THR A 591 -8.86 23.31 -43.38
C THR A 591 -8.67 24.25 -42.19
N GLY A 592 -7.74 25.21 -42.30
CA GLY A 592 -7.34 26.09 -41.22
C GLY A 592 -6.38 25.44 -40.23
N LYS A 593 -5.77 24.29 -40.54
CA LYS A 593 -4.82 23.59 -39.67
C LYS A 593 -3.43 24.21 -39.77
N TYR A 594 -2.78 24.43 -38.64
CA TYR A 594 -1.37 24.83 -38.60
C TYR A 594 -0.46 23.62 -38.82
N ASP A 595 0.69 23.85 -39.47
CA ASP A 595 1.76 22.86 -39.65
C ASP A 595 2.17 22.21 -38.31
N LYS A 596 2.26 23.02 -37.25
CA LYS A 596 2.59 22.62 -35.89
C LYS A 596 1.63 23.28 -34.90
N PRO A 597 1.34 22.64 -33.74
CA PRO A 597 0.54 23.28 -32.71
C PRO A 597 1.20 24.58 -32.24
N ILE A 598 0.39 25.62 -32.04
CA ILE A 598 0.82 26.91 -31.52
C ILE A 598 0.50 26.96 -30.03
N VAL A 599 1.50 27.27 -29.21
CA VAL A 599 1.32 27.53 -27.77
C VAL A 599 1.16 29.03 -27.55
N ARG A 600 0.13 29.42 -26.82
CA ARG A 600 -0.20 30.80 -26.46
C ARG A 600 -0.48 30.89 -24.97
N PHE A 601 -0.10 32.00 -24.36
CA PHE A 601 -0.42 32.32 -22.97
C PHE A 601 -1.55 33.33 -22.93
N ASP A 602 -2.54 33.08 -22.09
CA ASP A 602 -3.68 33.95 -21.88
C ASP A 602 -3.70 34.37 -20.41
N TRP A 603 -3.78 35.67 -20.15
CA TRP A 603 -4.02 36.22 -18.82
C TRP A 603 -5.44 35.86 -18.40
N ARG A 604 -5.56 35.19 -17.25
CA ARG A 604 -6.84 34.79 -16.67
C ARG A 604 -7.45 35.94 -15.89
N ASN A 605 -8.43 36.60 -16.50
CA ASN A 605 -9.17 37.65 -15.82
C ASN A 605 -10.21 37.08 -14.86
N PRO A 606 -10.62 37.84 -13.82
CA PRO A 606 -11.82 37.47 -13.08
C PRO A 606 -13.02 37.48 -14.03
N ASN A 607 -13.92 36.50 -13.91
CA ASN A 607 -15.06 36.38 -14.82
C ASN A 607 -15.95 37.62 -14.82
N HIS A 608 -16.10 38.24 -13.65
CA HIS A 608 -16.87 39.45 -13.42
C HIS A 608 -16.08 40.39 -12.52
N LEU A 609 -16.12 41.69 -12.80
CA LEU A 609 -15.65 42.71 -11.88
C LEU A 609 -16.81 43.16 -10.98
N HIS A 610 -16.67 42.94 -9.67
CA HIS A 610 -17.74 43.24 -8.71
C HIS A 610 -18.03 44.75 -8.55
N LYS A 611 -19.31 45.06 -8.31
CA LYS A 611 -20.01 46.35 -8.34
C LYS A 611 -19.54 47.49 -7.41
N LYS A 612 -18.37 47.41 -6.75
CA LYS A 612 -17.93 48.52 -5.88
C LYS A 612 -17.64 49.81 -6.65
N THR A 613 -17.45 49.72 -7.96
CA THR A 613 -17.28 50.85 -8.88
C THR A 613 -18.46 50.86 -9.85
N LYS A 614 -18.97 52.05 -10.21
CA LYS A 614 -19.98 52.17 -11.28
C LYS A 614 -19.42 51.55 -12.56
N LEU A 615 -20.20 50.73 -13.24
CA LEU A 615 -19.79 50.04 -14.47
C LEU A 615 -19.32 51.05 -15.53
N ILE A 616 -19.98 52.19 -15.65
CA ILE A 616 -19.65 53.25 -16.60
C ILE A 616 -18.26 53.87 -16.40
N ASP A 617 -17.71 53.80 -15.18
CA ASP A 617 -16.39 54.35 -14.84
C ASP A 617 -15.26 53.36 -15.09
N MET A 618 -15.59 52.10 -15.42
CA MET A 618 -14.57 51.09 -15.65
C MET A 618 -13.93 51.26 -17.04
N PRO A 619 -12.58 51.22 -17.17
CA PRO A 619 -11.90 51.42 -18.46
C PRO A 619 -12.32 50.44 -19.57
N HIS A 620 -12.56 49.18 -19.21
CA HIS A 620 -12.99 48.15 -20.16
C HIS A 620 -14.48 48.26 -20.53
N ALA A 621 -15.30 48.88 -19.67
CA ALA A 621 -16.70 49.16 -19.97
C ALA A 621 -16.87 50.17 -21.09
N GLN A 622 -15.84 50.97 -21.39
CA GLN A 622 -15.91 52.02 -22.42
C GLN A 622 -16.31 51.48 -23.80
N ILE A 623 -16.08 50.19 -24.07
CA ILE A 623 -16.53 49.50 -25.29
C ILE A 623 -18.06 49.48 -25.39
N PHE A 624 -18.76 49.31 -24.27
CA PHE A 624 -20.23 49.32 -24.19
C PHE A 624 -20.79 50.73 -23.94
N VAL A 625 -20.08 51.54 -23.16
CA VAL A 625 -20.48 52.91 -22.82
C VAL A 625 -20.43 53.84 -24.02
N ASN A 626 -19.38 53.77 -24.86
CA ASN A 626 -19.20 54.72 -25.97
C ASN A 626 -20.33 54.67 -27.02
N PRO A 627 -20.83 53.50 -27.45
CA PRO A 627 -22.04 53.42 -28.28
C PRO A 627 -23.27 54.06 -27.63
N LEU A 628 -23.49 53.84 -26.33
CA LEU A 628 -24.66 54.39 -25.62
C LEU A 628 -24.55 55.91 -25.41
N LYS A 629 -23.37 56.44 -25.13
CA LYS A 629 -23.10 57.89 -25.11
C LYS A 629 -23.36 58.54 -26.46
N LYS A 630 -23.04 57.87 -27.58
CA LYS A 630 -23.35 58.36 -28.94
C LYS A 630 -24.87 58.41 -29.22
N LEU A 631 -25.67 57.68 -28.47
CA LEU A 631 -27.13 57.75 -28.49
C LEU A 631 -27.69 58.82 -27.52
N ASN A 632 -26.84 59.71 -26.99
CA ASN A 632 -27.19 60.75 -26.01
C ASN A 632 -27.78 60.24 -24.70
N LYS A 633 -27.53 58.98 -24.32
CA LYS A 633 -27.94 58.46 -23.01
C LYS A 633 -27.12 59.11 -21.90
N THR A 634 -27.80 59.48 -20.82
CA THR A 634 -27.18 59.97 -19.58
C THR A 634 -26.36 58.86 -18.92
N ASN A 635 -25.43 59.24 -18.03
CA ASN A 635 -24.64 58.25 -17.31
C ASN A 635 -25.49 57.29 -16.47
N ASP A 636 -26.63 57.76 -15.93
CA ASP A 636 -27.54 56.93 -15.13
C ASP A 636 -28.33 55.95 -16.00
N GLU A 637 -28.77 56.35 -17.19
CA GLU A 637 -29.39 55.44 -18.17
C GLU A 637 -28.41 54.37 -18.66
N ILE A 638 -27.17 54.77 -18.94
CA ILE A 638 -26.10 53.84 -19.34
C ILE A 638 -25.80 52.86 -18.20
N GLU A 639 -25.66 53.35 -16.97
CA GLU A 639 -25.39 52.49 -15.82
C GLU A 639 -26.55 51.51 -15.56
N SER A 640 -27.80 51.98 -15.71
CA SER A 640 -28.99 51.14 -15.65
C SER A 640 -28.98 50.05 -16.72
N GLU A 641 -28.72 50.39 -17.98
CA GLU A 641 -28.64 49.42 -19.08
C GLU A 641 -27.48 48.44 -18.94
N LEU A 642 -26.30 48.91 -18.55
CA LEU A 642 -25.18 48.01 -18.29
C LEU A 642 -25.44 47.11 -17.09
N SER A 643 -26.13 47.60 -16.06
CA SER A 643 -26.51 46.79 -14.90
C SER A 643 -27.61 45.78 -15.25
N GLU A 644 -28.51 46.11 -16.18
CA GLU A 644 -29.52 45.19 -16.70
C GLU A 644 -28.90 44.13 -17.62
N LEU A 645 -27.98 44.54 -18.50
CA LEU A 645 -27.25 43.65 -19.41
C LEU A 645 -26.24 42.76 -18.68
N PHE A 646 -25.64 43.28 -17.60
CA PHE A 646 -24.59 42.63 -16.83
C PHE A 646 -24.93 42.68 -15.33
N PRO A 647 -25.98 41.96 -14.89
CA PRO A 647 -26.45 41.98 -13.51
C PRO A 647 -25.39 41.54 -12.50
N ASP A 648 -24.40 40.76 -12.94
CA ASP A 648 -23.30 40.24 -12.11
C ASP A 648 -21.99 41.05 -12.27
N GLY A 649 -22.01 42.11 -13.09
CA GLY A 649 -20.85 42.92 -13.43
C GLY A 649 -20.30 42.61 -14.82
N ILE A 650 -19.52 43.55 -15.37
CA ILE A 650 -19.03 43.44 -16.75
C ILE A 650 -18.07 42.25 -16.88
N PRO A 651 -18.31 41.36 -17.85
CA PRO A 651 -17.43 40.23 -18.07
C PRO A 651 -16.07 40.67 -18.60
N LEU A 652 -15.00 40.14 -18.01
CA LEU A 652 -13.67 40.23 -18.58
C LEU A 652 -13.29 38.89 -19.19
N GLY A 653 -13.19 38.85 -20.52
CA GLY A 653 -12.59 37.71 -21.19
C GLY A 653 -11.09 37.62 -20.90
N ASP A 654 -10.54 36.42 -21.06
CA ASP A 654 -9.09 36.21 -21.02
C ASP A 654 -8.41 36.91 -22.22
N TYR A 655 -7.20 37.42 -22.01
CA TYR A 655 -6.45 38.14 -23.04
C TYR A 655 -5.11 37.48 -23.35
N PRO A 656 -4.75 37.34 -24.63
CA PRO A 656 -3.42 36.84 -25.00
C PRO A 656 -2.31 37.71 -24.43
N MET A 657 -1.26 37.06 -23.96
CA MET A 657 0.00 37.65 -23.52
C MET A 657 1.13 37.29 -24.47
N CYS A 658 2.09 38.19 -24.64
CA CYS A 658 3.38 37.80 -25.22
C CYS A 658 4.20 37.00 -24.19
N ASP A 659 5.12 36.19 -24.68
CA ASP A 659 5.99 35.35 -23.84
C ASP A 659 6.69 36.14 -22.74
N MET A 660 7.20 37.34 -23.06
CA MET A 660 7.94 38.16 -22.09
C MET A 660 7.07 38.57 -20.90
N LEU A 661 5.80 38.92 -21.15
CA LEU A 661 4.86 39.26 -20.07
C LEU A 661 4.44 38.01 -19.28
N ALA A 662 4.17 36.90 -19.96
CA ALA A 662 3.81 35.64 -19.30
C ALA A 662 4.94 35.15 -18.38
N ASN A 663 6.21 35.36 -18.77
CA ASN A 663 7.37 34.87 -18.04
C ASN A 663 7.56 35.48 -16.64
N TYR A 664 6.85 36.57 -16.31
CA TYR A 664 6.80 37.11 -14.95
C TYR A 664 5.98 36.25 -13.98
N TYR A 665 5.06 35.42 -14.49
CA TYR A 665 4.10 34.65 -13.69
C TYR A 665 4.28 33.14 -13.84
N ILE A 666 4.86 32.69 -14.94
CA ILE A 666 5.09 31.28 -15.22
C ILE A 666 6.40 31.09 -15.99
N ASP A 667 7.13 30.00 -15.73
CA ASP A 667 8.27 29.58 -16.54
C ASP A 667 7.79 29.20 -17.95
N VAL A 668 7.90 30.16 -18.88
CA VAL A 668 7.35 30.05 -20.23
C VAL A 668 8.00 28.91 -21.00
N GLU A 669 9.30 28.70 -20.83
CA GLU A 669 10.03 27.65 -21.55
C GLU A 669 9.53 26.26 -21.13
N ASN A 670 9.52 25.99 -19.82
CA ASN A 670 9.05 24.71 -19.29
C ASN A 670 7.56 24.51 -19.57
N ALA A 671 6.72 25.55 -19.40
CA ALA A 671 5.30 25.49 -19.67
C ALA A 671 5.00 25.17 -21.13
N LYS A 672 5.66 25.85 -22.09
CA LYS A 672 5.52 25.55 -23.53
C LYS A 672 5.87 24.11 -23.83
N LYS A 673 7.01 23.63 -23.33
CA LYS A 673 7.47 22.27 -23.58
C LYS A 673 6.48 21.25 -23.01
N LEU A 674 6.00 21.46 -21.79
CA LEU A 674 5.06 20.58 -21.12
C LEU A 674 3.73 20.49 -21.88
N THR A 675 3.11 21.63 -22.18
CA THR A 675 1.78 21.69 -22.80
C THR A 675 1.81 21.29 -24.27
N TYR A 676 2.86 21.64 -25.00
CA TYR A 676 3.07 21.19 -26.38
C TYR A 676 3.18 19.67 -26.46
N ASN A 677 3.99 19.06 -25.60
CA ASN A 677 4.15 17.61 -25.56
C ASN A 677 2.85 16.92 -25.15
N ALA A 678 2.17 17.43 -24.10
CA ALA A 678 0.87 16.92 -23.69
C ALA A 678 -0.14 16.98 -24.84
N PHE A 679 -0.19 18.08 -25.58
CA PHE A 679 -1.07 18.23 -26.74
C PHE A 679 -0.79 17.20 -27.84
N LEU A 680 0.48 17.00 -28.22
CA LEU A 680 0.85 16.04 -29.26
C LEU A 680 0.48 14.59 -28.89
N ILE A 681 0.68 14.22 -27.63
CA ILE A 681 0.30 12.90 -27.11
C ILE A 681 -1.23 12.72 -27.24
N LEU A 682 -1.99 13.71 -26.74
CA LEU A 682 -3.45 13.63 -26.77
C LEU A 682 -3.99 13.66 -28.21
N GLU A 683 -3.42 14.47 -29.09
CA GLU A 683 -3.80 14.53 -30.49
C GLU A 683 -3.67 13.16 -31.18
N GLU A 684 -2.59 12.42 -30.94
CA GLU A 684 -2.41 11.09 -31.51
C GLU A 684 -3.43 10.09 -30.94
N HIS A 685 -3.69 10.11 -29.64
CA HIS A 685 -4.73 9.27 -29.05
C HIS A 685 -6.13 9.62 -29.57
N PHE A 686 -6.49 10.90 -29.64
CA PHE A 686 -7.78 11.35 -30.16
C PHE A 686 -7.96 11.01 -31.65
N LYS A 687 -6.90 11.11 -32.44
CA LYS A 687 -6.90 10.66 -33.84
C LYS A 687 -7.29 9.18 -33.94
N ASN A 688 -6.76 8.32 -33.06
CA ASN A 688 -7.11 6.90 -33.02
C ASN A 688 -8.56 6.64 -32.55
N MET A 689 -9.16 7.59 -31.83
CA MET A 689 -10.58 7.59 -31.48
C MET A 689 -11.48 8.21 -32.56
N LYS A 690 -10.93 8.59 -33.72
CA LYS A 690 -11.63 9.37 -34.77
C LYS A 690 -12.18 10.71 -34.26
N ILE A 691 -11.48 11.31 -33.30
CA ILE A 691 -11.78 12.64 -32.77
C ILE A 691 -10.75 13.63 -33.31
N ARG A 692 -11.23 14.69 -33.93
CA ARG A 692 -10.43 15.86 -34.28
C ARG A 692 -10.22 16.72 -33.04
N PHE A 693 -9.01 16.68 -32.50
CA PHE A 693 -8.61 17.52 -31.38
C PHE A 693 -8.08 18.86 -31.87
N LYS A 694 -8.88 19.92 -31.73
CA LYS A 694 -8.60 21.21 -32.38
C LYS A 694 -7.73 22.13 -31.55
N ASP A 695 -8.06 22.27 -30.27
CA ASP A 695 -7.30 23.02 -29.29
C ASP A 695 -7.69 22.63 -27.86
N VAL A 696 -6.86 23.06 -26.90
CA VAL A 696 -7.10 22.87 -25.47
C VAL A 696 -6.40 23.94 -24.64
N CYS A 697 -6.99 24.24 -23.50
CA CYS A 697 -6.41 25.08 -22.47
C CYS A 697 -5.84 24.20 -21.35
N PHE A 698 -4.55 24.35 -21.07
CA PHE A 698 -3.87 23.73 -19.94
C PHE A 698 -3.57 24.78 -18.86
N MET A 699 -3.46 24.33 -17.61
CA MET A 699 -3.02 25.17 -16.49
C MET A 699 -1.75 24.58 -15.89
N PRO A 700 -0.54 25.00 -16.31
CA PRO A 700 0.70 24.55 -15.68
C PRO A 700 1.00 25.38 -14.43
N ILE A 701 1.56 24.74 -13.37
CA ILE A 701 2.02 25.46 -12.17
C ILE A 701 3.12 26.49 -12.51
N GLU A 702 3.49 27.39 -11.60
CA GLU A 702 4.40 28.50 -11.91
C GLU A 702 5.75 28.05 -12.50
N THR A 703 6.22 26.85 -12.13
CA THR A 703 7.47 26.27 -12.64
C THR A 703 7.37 25.67 -14.05
N GLY A 704 6.17 25.58 -14.63
CA GLY A 704 5.93 24.95 -15.93
C GLY A 704 6.16 23.43 -15.96
N LYS A 705 6.41 22.78 -14.81
CA LYS A 705 6.84 21.36 -14.73
C LYS A 705 5.72 20.36 -14.44
N LYS A 706 4.53 20.84 -14.09
CA LYS A 706 3.34 20.02 -13.83
C LYS A 706 2.09 20.75 -14.31
N LEU A 707 1.10 19.98 -14.77
CA LEU A 707 -0.25 20.47 -14.98
C LEU A 707 -1.04 20.45 -13.67
N TYR A 708 -1.81 21.49 -13.42
CA TYR A 708 -2.98 21.50 -12.56
C TYR A 708 -4.22 21.76 -13.44
N GLY A 709 -5.43 21.57 -12.94
CA GLY A 709 -6.64 21.79 -13.74
C GLY A 709 -7.10 20.54 -14.50
N GLU A 710 -8.38 20.57 -14.87
CA GLU A 710 -9.02 19.48 -15.63
C GLU A 710 -8.61 19.51 -17.11
N ILE A 711 -8.72 18.35 -17.76
CA ILE A 711 -8.67 18.26 -19.21
C ILE A 711 -9.94 17.54 -19.64
N SER A 712 -10.89 18.28 -20.18
CA SER A 712 -12.27 17.83 -20.37
C SER A 712 -12.91 18.50 -21.60
N GLN A 713 -14.19 18.22 -21.82
CA GLN A 713 -15.07 18.86 -22.80
C GLN A 713 -15.19 20.39 -22.60
N ASP A 714 -14.88 20.90 -21.40
CA ASP A 714 -15.00 22.32 -21.07
C ASP A 714 -13.79 23.15 -21.53
N CYS A 715 -12.61 22.56 -21.53
CA CYS A 715 -11.35 23.26 -21.79
C CYS A 715 -10.73 22.95 -23.16
N GLY A 716 -11.28 21.99 -23.91
CA GLY A 716 -10.84 21.64 -25.26
C GLY A 716 -11.94 21.70 -26.30
N ARG A 717 -11.55 21.59 -27.58
CA ARG A 717 -12.46 21.45 -28.72
C ARG A 717 -12.28 20.11 -29.40
N TYR A 718 -13.36 19.36 -29.47
CA TYR A 718 -13.39 17.97 -29.92
C TYR A 718 -14.50 17.80 -30.95
N GLU A 719 -14.16 17.29 -32.13
CA GLU A 719 -15.16 16.95 -33.14
C GLU A 719 -15.06 15.48 -33.50
N HIS A 720 -16.19 14.78 -33.49
CA HIS A 720 -16.24 13.43 -34.04
C HIS A 720 -16.13 13.49 -35.56
N ILE A 721 -15.29 12.63 -36.14
CA ILE A 721 -15.11 12.51 -37.58
C ILE A 721 -15.94 11.32 -38.08
N GLU A 722 -17.13 11.60 -38.59
CA GLU A 722 -17.87 10.65 -39.43
C GLU A 722 -17.67 10.96 -40.92
N VAL A 723 -17.92 9.96 -41.77
CA VAL A 723 -17.60 9.97 -43.21
C VAL A 723 -18.08 11.25 -43.94
N ASP A 724 -19.17 11.89 -43.47
CA ASP A 724 -19.73 13.10 -44.10
C ASP A 724 -20.12 14.23 -43.13
N LYS A 725 -19.84 14.11 -41.82
CA LYS A 725 -20.28 15.10 -40.81
C LYS A 725 -19.23 15.29 -39.72
N MET A 726 -19.02 16.56 -39.36
CA MET A 726 -18.26 16.95 -38.17
C MET A 726 -19.22 17.42 -37.11
N GLU A 727 -19.17 16.78 -35.95
CA GLU A 727 -20.05 17.10 -34.85
C GLU A 727 -19.24 17.50 -33.63
N SER A 728 -19.46 18.71 -33.10
CA SER A 728 -18.83 19.17 -31.86
C SER A 728 -19.33 18.33 -30.69
N LEU A 729 -18.39 17.93 -29.84
CA LEU A 729 -18.63 17.16 -28.62
C LEU A 729 -18.26 17.95 -27.36
N ASP A 730 -18.06 19.26 -27.50
CA ASP A 730 -17.45 20.12 -26.50
C ASP A 730 -18.32 21.32 -26.11
N LYS A 731 -17.79 22.23 -25.28
CA LYS A 731 -18.53 23.42 -24.82
C LYS A 731 -19.04 24.33 -25.97
N ASP A 732 -18.52 24.23 -27.19
CA ASP A 732 -19.02 25.00 -28.33
C ASP A 732 -20.50 24.69 -28.64
N ILE A 733 -21.03 23.53 -28.22
CA ILE A 733 -22.48 23.24 -28.25
C ILE A 733 -23.26 24.25 -27.39
N TRP A 734 -22.83 24.44 -26.13
CA TRP A 734 -23.45 25.40 -25.22
C TRP A 734 -23.33 26.82 -25.74
N ARG A 735 -22.13 27.20 -26.22
CA ARG A 735 -21.84 28.52 -26.82
C ARG A 735 -22.61 28.82 -28.10
N SER A 736 -23.20 27.80 -28.73
CA SER A 736 -24.03 27.93 -29.92
C SER A 736 -25.53 27.91 -29.59
N GLY A 737 -25.91 27.96 -28.31
CA GLY A 737 -27.31 27.97 -27.88
C GLY A 737 -27.90 26.57 -27.64
N GLY A 738 -27.09 25.52 -27.57
CA GLY A 738 -27.59 24.16 -27.27
C GLY A 738 -28.31 24.06 -25.92
N SER A 739 -29.26 23.13 -25.81
CA SER A 739 -29.96 22.83 -24.55
C SER A 739 -29.05 22.07 -23.58
N SER A 740 -29.38 22.10 -22.29
CA SER A 740 -28.67 21.33 -21.25
C SER A 740 -28.64 19.83 -21.59
N GLU A 741 -29.77 19.27 -22.04
CA GLU A 741 -29.86 17.87 -22.46
C GLU A 741 -28.92 17.53 -23.62
N LEU A 742 -28.85 18.41 -24.64
CA LEU A 742 -27.96 18.20 -25.78
C LEU A 742 -26.48 18.27 -25.36
N VAL A 743 -26.13 19.21 -24.49
CA VAL A 743 -24.77 19.31 -23.94
C VAL A 743 -24.40 18.04 -23.19
N TYR A 744 -25.24 17.60 -22.25
CA TYR A 744 -25.01 16.37 -21.50
C TYR A 744 -24.84 15.17 -22.43
N LYS A 745 -25.78 14.97 -23.38
CA LYS A 745 -25.74 13.86 -24.34
C LYS A 745 -24.42 13.80 -25.13
N LYS A 746 -23.90 14.96 -25.55
CA LYS A 746 -22.65 15.04 -26.33
C LYS A 746 -21.42 14.85 -25.47
N TRP A 747 -21.42 15.38 -24.24
CA TRP A 747 -20.32 15.19 -23.31
C TRP A 747 -20.21 13.74 -22.84
N HIS A 748 -21.36 13.11 -22.57
CA HIS A 748 -21.47 11.67 -22.28
C HIS A 748 -21.01 10.80 -23.45
N TYR A 749 -21.31 11.20 -24.67
CA TYR A 749 -20.82 10.48 -25.84
C TYR A 749 -19.29 10.52 -25.94
N LEU A 750 -18.67 11.69 -25.73
CA LEU A 750 -17.22 11.83 -25.75
C LEU A 750 -16.53 11.06 -24.62
N SER A 751 -17.05 11.12 -23.39
CA SER A 751 -16.48 10.41 -22.25
C SER A 751 -16.50 8.89 -22.43
N ASN A 752 -17.56 8.34 -23.03
CA ASN A 752 -17.66 6.92 -23.38
C ASN A 752 -16.64 6.52 -24.44
N ILE A 753 -16.50 7.28 -25.54
CA ILE A 753 -15.48 6.99 -26.57
C ILE A 753 -14.08 6.94 -25.95
N ILE A 754 -13.76 7.92 -25.09
CA ILE A 754 -12.45 7.98 -24.43
C ILE A 754 -12.28 6.80 -23.47
N GLN A 755 -13.29 6.47 -22.67
CA GLN A 755 -13.23 5.35 -21.72
C GLN A 755 -12.99 4.02 -22.43
N ASP A 756 -13.77 3.72 -23.46
CA ASP A 756 -13.66 2.49 -24.23
C ASP A 756 -12.28 2.35 -24.87
N TYR A 757 -11.79 3.43 -25.49
CA TYR A 757 -10.45 3.46 -26.07
C TYR A 757 -9.37 3.23 -25.00
N VAL A 758 -9.42 3.94 -23.87
CA VAL A 758 -8.39 3.86 -22.84
C VAL A 758 -8.37 2.48 -22.19
N LYS A 759 -9.54 1.86 -21.97
CA LYS A 759 -9.62 0.49 -21.48
C LYS A 759 -8.91 -0.50 -22.41
N GLN A 760 -9.28 -0.50 -23.70
CA GLN A 760 -8.67 -1.37 -24.71
C GLN A 760 -7.17 -1.10 -24.87
N TYR A 761 -6.78 0.18 -24.84
CA TYR A 761 -5.38 0.58 -24.95
C TYR A 761 -4.55 0.07 -23.78
N LEU A 762 -5.05 0.19 -22.55
CA LEU A 762 -4.35 -0.28 -21.34
C LEU A 762 -4.27 -1.82 -21.29
N GLU A 763 -5.33 -2.54 -21.64
CA GLU A 763 -5.32 -4.01 -21.72
C GLU A 763 -4.22 -4.49 -22.69
N LYS A 764 -4.14 -3.88 -23.87
CA LYS A 764 -3.09 -4.17 -24.84
C LYS A 764 -1.70 -3.81 -24.28
N TRP A 765 -1.56 -2.62 -23.69
CA TRP A 765 -0.29 -2.15 -23.16
C TRP A 765 0.23 -3.00 -22.00
N PHE A 766 -0.63 -3.47 -21.08
CA PHE A 766 -0.26 -4.40 -20.02
C PHE A 766 0.33 -5.69 -20.57
N THR A 767 -0.32 -6.26 -21.59
CA THR A 767 0.19 -7.45 -22.30
C THR A 767 1.58 -7.19 -22.91
N GLU A 768 1.80 -6.02 -23.53
CA GLU A 768 3.08 -5.66 -24.15
C GLU A 768 4.25 -5.53 -23.15
N ILE A 769 3.95 -5.10 -21.92
CA ILE A 769 4.93 -4.99 -20.81
C ILE A 769 5.02 -6.24 -19.93
N GLY A 770 4.24 -7.29 -20.24
CA GLY A 770 4.30 -8.60 -19.59
C GLY A 770 3.53 -8.70 -18.27
N LEU A 771 2.36 -8.04 -18.17
CA LEU A 771 1.48 -8.06 -17.00
C LEU A 771 0.08 -8.60 -17.31
#